data_AF-E8X1I9-F1
#
_entry.id   AF-E8X1I9-F1
#
_cell.length_a   1.000
_cell.length_b   1.000
_cell.length_c   1.000
_cell.angle_alpha   90.00
_cell.angle_beta   90.00
_cell.angle_gamma   90.00
#
_symmetry.space_group_name_H-M   'P 1'
#
loop_
_entity.id
_entity.type
_entity.pdbx_description
1 polymer ?
#
loop_
_entity_poly.entity_id
_entity_poly.type
_entity_poly.pdbx_seq_one_letter_code
_entity_poly.pdbx_strand_id
1 'polypeptide(L)'
;MIKSTREVDRQDDVSTTGQQDLSGNASVDETTVSTVACEDEPIRIPGSIQRHGFLLLLDEGAKLVVGASENVEEMLGVPWKLILGTPVETILEREVLAALRAPGLDEEQLGTVTYLGSFPVRHELYSVVTHRTGTRRALEFERIDRLVRPELMNVVITNFVGQLSKLKTEDELCRAITKQVLDLTGVNRVMLYSFNEAGHGTVMAEESDGTLPSYLGLRFPDGDIPQQARDLYLLNTVRIIPDSSYIPSPLHVLSSEAGTPVDLSMALLRSVSPIHLQYMQNMGTAASMSISIVCEGKLWGLISCHHASPRVVPYLVRSACDLLTKLVGTLLTGLRTTDRLVKMVHFHAVQRRILTQMAAENDYVAAMQAQMTSMVEVTDASGVALIVDGVCELAGDTPAMGDVLRLAEWMNREPEMELYSSRELGLAVEWAEAIQGVASGMLAIRISTVKQSYVIWFRPELVRAVSWAGEPLKIEQEERGLEPRTSFKAWKVLVRGQSEPWSDMEIESAREFRAAVMTISLKRAEEAAELSESRFKQLTHALPNLVWTTNDDGLLNYVNERWRDQGLGDEGRWFDQGRVFEEDRERCMELWAVAVREGTAFEAEVRLLCGTDRVERWNLVRAAPFVRANGMRAGWVGTCTDLTDRHERELALKLTEKLALTGRMTSVIAHEINNPLEAITNLLYLLRDEVDGDGPAKSYIAMAESELQRISGITKQTLRWSRDGTQKAEHGTAAMLFDDVLRLLAGKIRNREVTLTVSGGGTPLFGVISQLQQVLANLVSNAVDAVPVGGRVWISAKASGSGMEVEVGDTGLGMTEEMLRKIFQPFYSTKGDLGNGLGLYISQEIVERHGGQLTVVSEVGVGTRVRVGLPERT
;
A
#
# COMPACT_ATOMS: atom_id res chain seq x y z
N MET A 1 -31.66 -1.70 24.23
CA MET A 1 -33.08 -1.28 24.28
C MET A 1 -33.48 -0.91 22.84
N ILE A 2 -33.85 -1.82 21.96
CA ILE A 2 -35.18 -2.44 21.68
C ILE A 2 -36.32 -1.43 21.34
N LYS A 3 -36.71 -1.49 20.04
CA LYS A 3 -38.00 -1.19 19.37
C LYS A 3 -38.37 0.29 19.12
N SER A 4 -38.96 0.71 18.00
CA SER A 4 -39.67 0.02 16.90
C SER A 4 -39.86 0.95 15.69
N THR A 5 -39.68 0.42 14.48
CA THR A 5 -40.08 0.94 13.16
C THR A 5 -41.61 0.90 12.98
N ARG A 6 -42.18 1.79 12.15
CA ARG A 6 -43.40 1.57 11.34
C ARG A 6 -43.61 2.72 10.33
N GLU A 7 -43.40 2.42 9.05
CA GLU A 7 -44.10 3.05 7.92
C GLU A 7 -45.49 2.42 7.76
N VAL A 8 -46.43 3.15 7.13
CA VAL A 8 -47.29 2.69 6.00
C VAL A 8 -48.46 3.68 5.76
N ASP A 9 -48.63 3.98 4.47
CA ASP A 9 -49.79 4.44 3.68
C ASP A 9 -50.52 5.77 3.94
N ARG A 10 -50.56 6.56 2.85
CA ARG A 10 -51.71 7.39 2.47
C ARG A 10 -52.06 7.14 1.00
N GLN A 11 -53.28 6.69 0.78
CA GLN A 11 -53.97 6.54 -0.50
C GLN A 11 -55.04 7.63 -0.63
N ASP A 12 -55.30 8.00 -1.88
CA ASP A 12 -56.20 9.05 -2.36
C ASP A 12 -57.65 8.96 -1.89
N ASP A 13 -58.32 10.12 -1.76
CA ASP A 13 -59.75 10.19 -2.06
C ASP A 13 -60.21 11.57 -2.55
N VAL A 14 -61.21 11.54 -3.42
CA VAL A 14 -61.57 12.57 -4.39
C VAL A 14 -62.84 13.35 -3.97
N SER A 15 -62.80 14.67 -4.18
CA SER A 15 -63.93 15.60 -4.44
C SER A 15 -65.01 15.87 -3.38
N THR A 16 -65.28 17.17 -3.14
CA THR A 16 -66.65 17.73 -3.15
C THR A 16 -66.65 19.27 -3.19
N THR A 17 -67.20 19.79 -4.29
CA THR A 17 -68.03 21.01 -4.49
C THR A 17 -68.16 22.08 -3.39
N GLY A 18 -68.04 23.34 -3.80
CA GLY A 18 -68.65 24.50 -3.13
C GLY A 18 -68.44 25.82 -3.90
N GLN A 19 -69.44 26.20 -4.71
CA GLN A 19 -69.56 27.52 -5.35
C GLN A 19 -69.57 28.65 -4.31
N GLN A 20 -68.95 29.79 -4.63
CA GLN A 20 -69.46 31.10 -4.19
C GLN A 20 -69.17 32.19 -5.23
N ASP A 21 -70.22 32.98 -5.43
CA ASP A 21 -70.46 33.92 -6.51
C ASP A 21 -69.59 35.19 -6.50
N LEU A 22 -69.48 35.69 -7.71
CA LEU A 22 -69.06 37.00 -8.18
C LEU A 22 -69.78 38.17 -7.47
N SER A 23 -69.03 39.18 -7.05
CA SER A 23 -69.24 40.60 -7.43
C SER A 23 -68.30 41.52 -6.67
N GLY A 24 -67.57 42.36 -7.39
CA GLY A 24 -66.74 43.41 -6.80
C GLY A 24 -65.81 44.06 -7.80
N ASN A 25 -66.30 45.11 -8.48
CA ASN A 25 -65.51 46.05 -9.27
C ASN A 25 -64.23 46.46 -8.55
N ALA A 26 -63.08 46.28 -9.19
CA ALA A 26 -61.85 46.99 -8.83
C ALA A 26 -61.52 47.98 -9.97
N SER A 27 -61.70 49.25 -9.64
CA SER A 27 -61.21 50.40 -10.36
C SER A 27 -59.70 50.33 -10.57
N VAL A 28 -59.28 50.83 -11.73
CA VAL A 28 -57.89 51.16 -12.07
C VAL A 28 -57.37 52.18 -11.05
N ASP A 29 -56.42 51.77 -10.21
CA ASP A 29 -55.57 52.69 -9.47
C ASP A 29 -54.18 52.70 -10.12
N GLU A 30 -53.83 53.87 -10.64
CA GLU A 30 -52.46 54.23 -11.01
C GLU A 30 -51.59 54.30 -9.75
N THR A 31 -50.31 53.93 -9.87
CA THR A 31 -49.24 54.08 -8.86
C THR A 31 -49.23 53.12 -7.67
N THR A 32 -48.99 51.83 -7.93
CA THR A 32 -48.35 50.94 -6.94
C THR A 32 -47.15 50.26 -7.58
N VAL A 33 -45.95 50.74 -7.28
CA VAL A 33 -44.70 49.99 -7.51
C VAL A 33 -44.75 48.79 -6.57
N SER A 34 -45.15 47.62 -7.09
CA SER A 34 -45.17 46.38 -6.32
C SER A 34 -43.74 45.96 -5.97
N THR A 35 -43.50 45.67 -4.70
CA THR A 35 -42.27 45.13 -4.14
C THR A 35 -42.03 43.70 -4.65
N VAL A 36 -41.39 43.57 -5.81
CA VAL A 36 -40.88 42.29 -6.35
C VAL A 36 -39.38 42.28 -6.10
N ALA A 37 -38.82 41.19 -5.58
CA ALA A 37 -37.37 41.03 -5.45
C ALA A 37 -36.70 41.14 -6.84
N CYS A 38 -35.49 41.68 -6.94
CA CYS A 38 -34.85 41.97 -8.24
C CYS A 38 -34.67 40.72 -9.12
N GLU A 39 -34.62 39.53 -8.51
CA GLU A 39 -34.52 38.23 -9.21
C GLU A 39 -35.85 37.75 -9.81
N ASP A 40 -36.98 38.27 -9.32
CA ASP A 40 -38.34 37.88 -9.70
C ASP A 40 -39.00 38.87 -10.68
N GLU A 41 -38.34 39.98 -11.04
CA GLU A 41 -38.88 40.90 -12.06
C GLU A 41 -38.91 40.20 -13.43
N PRO A 42 -40.06 40.17 -14.12
CA PRO A 42 -40.16 39.45 -15.39
C PRO A 42 -39.58 40.27 -16.55
N ILE A 43 -38.26 40.49 -16.56
CA ILE A 43 -37.55 41.31 -17.57
C ILE A 43 -37.58 40.73 -18.98
N ARG A 44 -37.93 39.44 -19.13
CA ARG A 44 -38.10 38.74 -20.42
C ARG A 44 -39.47 39.01 -21.06
N ILE A 45 -40.49 39.30 -20.26
CA ILE A 45 -41.88 39.49 -20.70
C ILE A 45 -42.44 40.87 -20.28
N PRO A 46 -41.74 42.00 -20.54
CA PRO A 46 -42.14 43.32 -20.02
C PRO A 46 -43.44 43.88 -20.63
N GLY A 47 -44.08 43.17 -21.56
CA GLY A 47 -45.33 43.59 -22.21
C GLY A 47 -45.22 44.86 -23.05
N SER A 48 -44.01 45.38 -23.27
CA SER A 48 -43.77 46.64 -23.96
C SER A 48 -42.41 46.67 -24.64
N ILE A 49 -42.26 47.60 -25.58
CA ILE A 49 -41.04 47.89 -26.32
C ILE A 49 -40.58 49.34 -26.13
N GLN A 50 -39.34 49.63 -26.49
CA GLN A 50 -38.78 50.96 -26.62
C GLN A 50 -39.33 51.66 -27.86
N ARG A 51 -39.61 52.96 -27.75
CA ARG A 51 -40.33 53.74 -28.78
C ARG A 51 -39.55 54.11 -30.04
N HIS A 52 -38.25 53.85 -30.11
CA HIS A 52 -37.41 54.22 -31.27
C HIS A 52 -37.62 53.31 -32.51
N GLY A 53 -38.43 52.27 -32.37
CA GLY A 53 -38.89 51.41 -33.44
C GLY A 53 -40.25 50.81 -33.09
N PHE A 54 -40.84 50.01 -34.00
CA PHE A 54 -42.08 49.29 -33.75
C PHE A 54 -41.91 47.78 -33.97
N LEU A 55 -42.76 46.98 -33.34
CA LEU A 55 -42.74 45.52 -33.41
C LEU A 55 -44.07 44.99 -33.94
N LEU A 56 -44.00 44.08 -34.91
CA LEU A 56 -45.11 43.26 -35.38
C LEU A 56 -44.83 41.79 -35.05
N LEU A 57 -45.80 41.12 -34.44
CA LEU A 57 -45.76 39.69 -34.16
C LEU A 57 -46.64 38.98 -35.17
N LEU A 58 -46.09 38.02 -35.88
CA LEU A 58 -46.77 37.23 -36.89
C LEU A 58 -47.10 35.83 -36.37
N ASP A 59 -48.16 35.23 -36.92
CA ASP A 59 -48.50 33.83 -36.68
C ASP A 59 -47.42 32.85 -37.18
N GLU A 60 -47.60 31.56 -36.89
CA GLU A 60 -46.64 30.51 -37.25
C GLU A 60 -46.35 30.43 -38.76
N GLY A 61 -47.34 30.77 -39.59
CA GLY A 61 -47.19 30.83 -41.05
C GLY A 61 -46.61 32.14 -41.59
N ALA A 62 -46.33 33.13 -40.73
CA ALA A 62 -45.94 34.49 -41.10
C ALA A 62 -46.92 35.16 -42.10
N LYS A 63 -48.22 34.89 -41.96
CA LYS A 63 -49.29 35.38 -42.83
C LYS A 63 -50.13 36.47 -42.17
N LEU A 64 -50.45 36.31 -40.89
CA LEU A 64 -51.33 37.21 -40.15
C LEU A 64 -50.55 37.95 -39.07
N VAL A 65 -50.89 39.22 -38.85
CA VAL A 65 -50.37 39.98 -37.72
C VAL A 65 -51.16 39.63 -36.47
N VAL A 66 -50.54 38.93 -35.52
CA VAL A 66 -51.16 38.50 -34.25
C VAL A 66 -50.82 39.41 -33.08
N GLY A 67 -49.80 40.26 -33.22
CA GLY A 67 -49.48 41.30 -32.24
C GLY A 67 -48.85 42.52 -32.89
N ALA A 68 -49.02 43.69 -32.27
CA ALA A 68 -48.44 44.94 -32.72
C ALA A 68 -48.17 45.86 -31.53
N SER A 69 -47.05 46.58 -31.55
CA SER A 69 -46.78 47.62 -30.56
C SER A 69 -47.66 48.85 -30.79
N GLU A 70 -48.10 49.50 -29.72
CA GLU A 70 -49.02 50.65 -29.79
C GLU A 70 -48.47 51.80 -30.66
N ASN A 71 -47.17 52.07 -30.62
CA ASN A 71 -46.53 53.13 -31.41
C ASN A 71 -46.52 52.87 -32.94
N VAL A 72 -46.98 51.72 -33.41
CA VAL A 72 -47.21 51.48 -34.83
C VAL A 72 -48.21 52.50 -35.41
N GLU A 73 -49.13 53.02 -34.58
CA GLU A 73 -50.09 54.05 -35.01
C GLU A 73 -49.40 55.33 -35.45
N GLU A 74 -48.35 55.73 -34.74
CA GLU A 74 -47.56 56.91 -35.04
C GLU A 74 -46.63 56.67 -36.24
N MET A 75 -45.98 55.50 -36.28
CA MET A 75 -44.95 55.17 -37.28
C MET A 75 -45.52 54.78 -38.63
N LEU A 76 -46.62 54.02 -38.63
CA LEU A 76 -47.33 53.63 -39.84
C LEU A 76 -48.57 54.48 -40.07
N GLY A 77 -49.09 55.28 -39.15
CA GLY A 77 -50.34 56.03 -39.40
C GLY A 77 -51.59 55.13 -39.53
N VAL A 78 -51.55 53.91 -38.98
CA VAL A 78 -52.68 52.97 -38.95
C VAL A 78 -52.91 52.51 -37.51
N PRO A 79 -54.14 52.62 -36.97
CA PRO A 79 -54.45 52.15 -35.63
C PRO A 79 -54.05 50.68 -35.40
N TRP A 80 -53.40 50.34 -34.29
CA TRP A 80 -52.92 48.97 -34.03
C TRP A 80 -54.08 47.98 -34.00
N LYS A 81 -55.25 48.41 -33.53
CA LYS A 81 -56.51 47.64 -33.53
C LYS A 81 -56.95 47.20 -34.93
N LEU A 82 -56.61 47.97 -35.96
CA LEU A 82 -56.92 47.65 -37.36
C LEU A 82 -55.84 46.80 -38.02
N ILE A 83 -54.63 46.74 -37.44
CA ILE A 83 -53.53 45.90 -37.92
C ILE A 83 -53.70 44.46 -37.42
N LEU A 84 -54.15 44.27 -36.18
CA LEU A 84 -54.33 42.94 -35.59
C LEU A 84 -55.33 42.09 -36.40
N GLY A 85 -54.94 40.86 -36.71
CA GLY A 85 -55.72 39.90 -37.48
C GLY A 85 -55.70 40.10 -39.00
N THR A 86 -55.01 41.13 -39.50
CA THR A 86 -54.90 41.38 -40.95
C THR A 86 -53.76 40.60 -41.59
N PRO A 87 -53.84 40.27 -42.89
CA PRO A 87 -52.72 39.71 -43.63
C PRO A 87 -51.55 40.69 -43.68
N VAL A 88 -50.33 40.21 -43.38
CA VAL A 88 -49.11 41.02 -43.31
C VAL A 88 -48.85 41.79 -44.62
N GLU A 89 -49.27 41.23 -45.76
CA GLU A 89 -49.17 41.83 -47.08
C GLU A 89 -50.04 43.06 -47.32
N THR A 90 -51.01 43.31 -46.43
CA THR A 90 -51.81 44.54 -46.44
C THR A 90 -51.12 45.69 -45.71
N ILE A 91 -50.12 45.38 -44.88
CA ILE A 91 -49.43 46.33 -44.01
C ILE A 91 -48.03 46.65 -44.53
N LEU A 92 -47.28 45.64 -44.99
CA LEU A 92 -45.87 45.76 -45.38
C LEU A 92 -45.68 45.87 -46.89
N GLU A 93 -44.63 46.59 -47.30
CA GLU A 93 -44.22 46.75 -48.69
C GLU A 93 -43.70 45.45 -49.31
N ARG A 94 -43.76 45.37 -50.65
CA ARG A 94 -43.42 44.16 -51.42
C ARG A 94 -41.98 43.71 -51.19
N GLU A 95 -41.07 44.64 -50.99
CA GLU A 95 -39.65 44.40 -50.75
C GLU A 95 -39.41 43.72 -49.40
N VAL A 96 -40.10 44.16 -48.34
CA VAL A 96 -40.02 43.54 -47.01
C VAL A 96 -40.62 42.13 -47.05
N LEU A 97 -41.76 41.95 -47.74
CA LEU A 97 -42.38 40.64 -47.93
C LEU A 97 -41.49 39.68 -48.73
N ALA A 98 -40.77 40.19 -49.74
CA ALA A 98 -39.83 39.39 -50.51
C ALA A 98 -38.65 38.93 -49.64
N ALA A 99 -38.13 39.80 -48.77
CA ALA A 99 -37.08 39.45 -47.82
C ALA A 99 -37.58 38.43 -46.78
N LEU A 100 -38.78 38.59 -46.24
CA LEU A 100 -39.43 37.65 -45.32
C LEU A 100 -39.65 36.25 -45.91
N ARG A 101 -39.88 36.18 -47.22
CA ARG A 101 -40.11 34.93 -47.96
C ARG A 101 -38.82 34.38 -48.59
N ALA A 102 -37.65 34.95 -48.26
CA ALA A 102 -36.40 34.50 -48.85
C ALA A 102 -36.04 33.07 -48.37
N PRO A 103 -35.41 32.24 -49.22
CA PRO A 103 -35.03 30.88 -48.86
C PRO A 103 -34.08 30.86 -47.67
N GLY A 104 -34.31 29.96 -46.70
CA GLY A 104 -33.46 29.78 -45.51
C GLY A 104 -33.97 30.45 -44.24
N LEU A 105 -34.95 31.36 -44.31
CA LEU A 105 -35.57 31.98 -43.13
C LEU A 105 -36.45 31.02 -42.31
N ASP A 106 -36.99 29.97 -42.94
CA ASP A 106 -37.79 28.95 -42.24
C ASP A 106 -36.92 27.93 -41.49
N GLU A 107 -35.63 27.84 -41.85
CA GLU A 107 -34.62 27.01 -41.18
C GLU A 107 -33.91 27.76 -40.02
N GLU A 108 -34.35 28.99 -39.70
CA GLU A 108 -33.80 29.78 -38.59
C GLU A 108 -33.90 29.01 -37.27
N GLN A 109 -32.73 28.81 -36.65
CA GLN A 109 -32.65 28.25 -35.30
C GLN A 109 -33.28 29.21 -34.29
N LEU A 110 -34.02 28.67 -33.31
CA LEU A 110 -34.47 29.44 -32.16
C LEU A 110 -33.27 30.16 -31.52
N GLY A 111 -33.43 31.46 -31.22
CA GLY A 111 -32.37 32.27 -30.61
C GLY A 111 -31.46 33.02 -31.59
N THR A 112 -31.80 33.09 -32.88
CA THR A 112 -31.07 33.91 -33.86
C THR A 112 -31.88 35.14 -34.28
N VAL A 113 -31.24 36.31 -34.32
CA VAL A 113 -31.78 37.54 -34.90
C VAL A 113 -31.19 37.74 -36.29
N THR A 114 -32.05 37.85 -37.29
CA THR A 114 -31.65 37.98 -38.70
C THR A 114 -31.97 39.36 -39.24
N TYR A 115 -30.99 39.97 -39.91
CA TYR A 115 -31.19 41.24 -40.60
C TYR A 115 -31.78 41.01 -41.98
N LEU A 116 -32.98 41.54 -42.22
CA LEU A 116 -33.65 41.44 -43.51
C LEU A 116 -33.18 42.52 -44.49
N GLY A 117 -32.75 43.68 -43.98
CA GLY A 117 -32.29 44.79 -44.80
C GLY A 117 -32.79 46.15 -44.33
N SER A 118 -32.55 47.15 -45.17
CA SER A 118 -33.10 48.50 -45.00
C SER A 118 -34.19 48.72 -46.05
N PHE A 119 -35.40 49.07 -45.62
CA PHE A 119 -36.54 49.20 -46.49
C PHE A 119 -37.23 50.55 -46.28
N PRO A 120 -37.69 51.22 -47.37
CA PRO A 120 -38.54 52.38 -47.24
C PRO A 120 -39.94 51.94 -46.81
N VAL A 121 -40.42 52.48 -45.69
CA VAL A 121 -41.78 52.26 -45.17
C VAL A 121 -42.43 53.62 -44.96
N ARG A 122 -43.51 53.91 -45.70
CA ARG A 122 -44.24 55.20 -45.68
C ARG A 122 -43.34 56.46 -45.69
N HIS A 123 -42.37 56.50 -46.60
CA HIS A 123 -41.41 57.61 -46.83
C HIS A 123 -40.27 57.75 -45.80
N GLU A 124 -40.22 56.89 -44.80
CA GLU A 124 -39.14 56.77 -43.83
C GLU A 124 -38.33 55.50 -44.14
N LEU A 125 -37.05 55.45 -43.77
CA LEU A 125 -36.22 54.27 -43.98
C LEU A 125 -36.08 53.50 -42.67
N TYR A 126 -36.35 52.19 -42.69
CA TYR A 126 -36.26 51.33 -41.52
C TYR A 126 -35.25 50.21 -41.74
N SER A 127 -34.47 49.91 -40.70
CA SER A 127 -33.74 48.65 -40.55
C SER A 127 -34.71 47.62 -40.01
N VAL A 128 -34.82 46.49 -40.71
CA VAL A 128 -35.78 45.45 -40.35
C VAL A 128 -35.03 44.20 -39.95
N VAL A 129 -35.34 43.70 -38.75
CA VAL A 129 -34.86 42.41 -38.26
C VAL A 129 -36.01 41.48 -37.97
N THR A 130 -35.73 40.18 -38.03
CA THR A 130 -36.68 39.12 -37.67
C THR A 130 -36.04 38.15 -36.70
N HIS A 131 -36.86 37.59 -35.81
CA HIS A 131 -36.47 36.46 -34.96
C HIS A 131 -37.70 35.62 -34.59
N ARG A 132 -37.46 34.39 -34.13
CA ARG A 132 -38.52 33.49 -33.65
C ARG A 132 -38.76 33.66 -32.15
N THR A 133 -40.03 33.73 -31.77
CA THR A 133 -40.50 33.74 -30.38
C THR A 133 -41.55 32.64 -30.21
N GLY A 134 -41.12 31.49 -29.68
CA GLY A 134 -41.96 30.29 -29.65
C GLY A 134 -42.36 29.84 -31.06
N THR A 135 -43.66 29.69 -31.31
CA THR A 135 -44.21 29.39 -32.64
C THR A 135 -44.38 30.62 -33.52
N ARG A 136 -44.24 31.83 -32.98
CA ARG A 136 -44.50 33.10 -33.67
C ARG A 136 -43.21 33.71 -34.22
N ARG A 137 -43.34 34.63 -35.18
CA ARG A 137 -42.21 35.40 -35.75
C ARG A 137 -42.36 36.87 -35.41
N ALA A 138 -41.36 37.45 -34.77
CA ALA A 138 -41.33 38.88 -34.47
C ALA A 138 -40.56 39.61 -35.57
N LEU A 139 -41.12 40.72 -36.04
CA LEU A 139 -40.49 41.69 -36.93
C LEU A 139 -40.32 43.00 -36.20
N GLU A 140 -39.10 43.50 -36.18
CA GLU A 140 -38.76 44.76 -35.52
C GLU A 140 -38.23 45.75 -36.55
N PHE A 141 -38.79 46.95 -36.52
CA PHE A 141 -38.51 48.02 -37.45
C PHE A 141 -37.88 49.16 -36.66
N GLU A 142 -36.61 49.45 -36.93
CA GLU A 142 -35.88 50.55 -36.33
C GLU A 142 -35.69 51.66 -37.35
N ARG A 143 -36.05 52.89 -37.00
CA ARG A 143 -35.88 54.04 -37.89
C ARG A 143 -34.38 54.30 -38.15
N ILE A 144 -34.02 54.54 -39.41
CA ILE A 144 -32.65 54.85 -39.82
C ILE A 144 -32.51 56.37 -39.97
N ASP A 145 -31.91 57.01 -38.97
CA ASP A 145 -31.57 58.44 -39.04
C ASP A 145 -30.28 58.71 -39.84
N ARG A 146 -29.40 57.70 -39.95
CA ARG A 146 -28.11 57.80 -40.64
C ARG A 146 -27.81 56.54 -41.44
N LEU A 147 -27.64 56.70 -42.75
CA LEU A 147 -27.27 55.58 -43.62
C LEU A 147 -25.84 55.11 -43.34
N VAL A 148 -25.69 53.81 -43.07
CA VAL A 148 -24.39 53.14 -42.93
C VAL A 148 -24.15 52.30 -44.17
N ARG A 149 -23.02 52.52 -44.84
CA ARG A 149 -22.64 51.74 -46.04
C ARG A 149 -21.99 50.41 -45.61
N PRO A 150 -22.54 49.24 -46.00
CA PRO A 150 -21.98 47.94 -45.63
C PRO A 150 -20.52 47.75 -46.05
N GLU A 151 -20.10 48.32 -47.18
CA GLU A 151 -18.74 48.17 -47.71
C GLU A 151 -17.70 48.82 -46.79
N LEU A 152 -18.03 49.98 -46.20
CA LEU A 152 -17.16 50.64 -45.23
C LEU A 152 -17.05 49.81 -43.95
N MET A 153 -18.13 49.16 -43.52
CA MET A 153 -18.14 48.32 -42.32
C MET A 153 -17.22 47.11 -42.50
N ASN A 154 -17.26 46.47 -43.67
CA ASN A 154 -16.39 45.34 -44.00
C ASN A 154 -14.90 45.73 -43.95
N VAL A 155 -14.54 46.93 -44.41
CA VAL A 155 -13.16 47.44 -44.33
C VAL A 155 -12.72 47.64 -42.89
N VAL A 156 -13.58 48.22 -42.04
CA VAL A 156 -13.27 48.43 -40.61
C VAL A 156 -13.05 47.09 -39.90
N ILE A 157 -13.95 46.13 -40.12
CA ILE A 157 -13.83 44.78 -39.54
C ILE A 157 -12.52 44.12 -39.99
N THR A 158 -12.24 44.12 -41.29
CA THR A 158 -11.03 43.47 -41.85
C THR A 158 -9.75 44.08 -41.30
N ASN A 159 -9.68 45.41 -41.20
CA ASN A 159 -8.52 46.11 -40.65
C ASN A 159 -8.29 45.76 -39.17
N PHE A 160 -9.36 45.75 -38.37
CA PHE A 160 -9.26 45.41 -36.96
C PHE A 160 -8.83 43.95 -36.76
N VAL A 161 -9.39 43.00 -37.53
CA VAL A 161 -8.98 41.59 -37.52
C VAL A 161 -7.48 41.45 -37.84
N GLY A 162 -6.97 42.21 -38.80
CA GLY A 162 -5.53 42.25 -39.11
C GLY A 162 -4.68 42.74 -37.93
N GLN A 163 -5.18 43.68 -37.13
CA GLN A 163 -4.51 44.17 -35.91
C GLN A 163 -4.51 43.13 -34.79
N LEU A 164 -5.63 42.41 -34.60
CA LEU A 164 -5.78 41.41 -33.53
C LEU A 164 -4.66 40.35 -33.53
N SER A 165 -4.19 39.94 -34.71
CA SER A 165 -3.11 38.95 -34.85
C SER A 165 -1.77 39.35 -34.21
N LYS A 166 -1.57 40.64 -33.91
CA LYS A 166 -0.32 41.18 -33.35
C LYS A 166 -0.36 41.32 -31.84
N LEU A 167 -1.54 41.25 -31.24
CA LEU A 167 -1.76 41.47 -29.81
C LEU A 167 -1.46 40.16 -29.06
N LYS A 168 -0.71 40.25 -27.96
CA LYS A 168 -0.20 39.08 -27.23
C LYS A 168 -0.69 38.99 -25.80
N THR A 169 -1.30 40.06 -25.28
CA THR A 169 -1.77 40.12 -23.90
C THR A 169 -3.27 40.43 -23.83
N GLU A 170 -3.89 39.98 -22.74
CA GLU A 170 -5.30 40.27 -22.45
C GLU A 170 -5.58 41.78 -22.38
N ASP A 171 -4.68 42.53 -21.76
CA ASP A 171 -4.78 43.97 -21.58
C ASP A 171 -4.70 44.75 -22.92
N GLU A 172 -3.83 44.32 -23.84
CA GLU A 172 -3.79 44.84 -25.21
C GLU A 172 -5.08 44.59 -25.99
N LEU A 173 -5.64 43.37 -25.89
CA LEU A 173 -6.92 43.03 -26.53
C LEU A 173 -8.07 43.87 -25.98
N CYS A 174 -8.16 43.99 -24.64
CA CYS A 174 -9.21 44.76 -23.97
C CYS A 174 -9.18 46.23 -24.38
N ARG A 175 -8.00 46.87 -24.40
CA ARG A 175 -7.88 48.26 -24.88
C ARG A 175 -8.24 48.40 -26.35
N ALA A 176 -7.75 47.49 -27.20
CA ALA A 176 -8.00 47.56 -28.64
C ALA A 176 -9.50 47.47 -28.97
N ILE A 177 -10.25 46.56 -28.33
CA ILE A 177 -11.69 46.43 -28.57
C ILE A 177 -12.48 47.63 -28.02
N THR A 178 -12.15 48.10 -26.82
CA THR A 178 -12.81 49.28 -26.22
C THR A 178 -12.65 50.51 -27.13
N LYS A 179 -11.44 50.74 -27.65
CA LYS A 179 -11.17 51.81 -28.61
C LYS A 179 -11.94 51.62 -29.92
N GLN A 180 -11.92 50.42 -30.49
CA GLN A 180 -12.58 50.14 -31.75
C GLN A 180 -14.11 50.32 -31.65
N VAL A 181 -14.71 49.95 -30.52
CA VAL A 181 -16.14 50.17 -30.25
C VAL A 181 -16.43 51.66 -30.07
N LEU A 182 -15.57 52.43 -29.41
CA LEU A 182 -15.73 53.88 -29.29
C LEU A 182 -15.72 54.54 -30.69
N ASP A 183 -14.75 54.20 -31.53
CA ASP A 183 -14.60 54.74 -32.90
C ASP A 183 -15.80 54.40 -33.79
N LEU A 184 -16.37 53.20 -33.65
CA LEU A 184 -17.52 52.74 -34.44
C LEU A 184 -18.84 53.41 -34.01
N THR A 185 -19.04 53.57 -32.71
CA THR A 185 -20.33 54.02 -32.14
C THR A 185 -20.39 55.54 -31.97
N GLY A 186 -19.24 56.18 -31.74
CA GLY A 186 -19.13 57.60 -31.43
C GLY A 186 -19.87 58.00 -30.15
N VAL A 187 -19.94 57.10 -29.16
CA VAL A 187 -20.45 57.41 -27.82
C VAL A 187 -19.40 58.23 -27.02
N ASN A 188 -19.76 58.71 -25.83
CA ASN A 188 -18.81 59.52 -25.03
C ASN A 188 -17.80 58.65 -24.27
N ARG A 189 -18.20 57.41 -23.94
CA ARG A 189 -17.38 56.49 -23.14
C ARG A 189 -17.70 55.04 -23.47
N VAL A 190 -16.67 54.22 -23.59
CA VAL A 190 -16.76 52.77 -23.65
C VAL A 190 -15.92 52.18 -22.53
N MET A 191 -16.49 51.26 -21.78
CA MET A 191 -15.85 50.55 -20.69
C MET A 191 -15.96 49.06 -20.96
N LEU A 192 -14.88 48.33 -20.76
CA LEU A 192 -14.89 46.88 -20.72
C LEU A 192 -14.71 46.47 -19.26
N TYR A 193 -15.69 45.75 -18.72
CA TYR A 193 -15.58 45.19 -17.38
C TYR A 193 -15.73 43.67 -17.41
N SER A 194 -14.98 43.00 -16.55
CA SER A 194 -14.98 41.54 -16.40
C SER A 194 -15.60 41.14 -15.07
N PHE A 195 -16.25 39.99 -15.05
CA PHE A 195 -16.84 39.40 -13.85
C PHE A 195 -15.82 38.50 -13.14
N ASN A 196 -15.76 38.60 -11.82
CA ASN A 196 -15.04 37.62 -10.99
C ASN A 196 -15.95 36.45 -10.60
N GLU A 197 -15.41 35.46 -9.86
CA GLU A 197 -16.17 34.28 -9.42
C GLU A 197 -17.38 34.62 -8.53
N ALA A 198 -17.30 35.72 -7.77
CA ALA A 198 -18.41 36.22 -6.96
C ALA A 198 -19.43 37.04 -7.76
N GLY A 199 -19.25 37.17 -9.09
CA GLY A 199 -20.14 37.94 -9.96
C GLY A 199 -19.92 39.47 -9.90
N HIS A 200 -18.94 39.97 -9.15
CA HIS A 200 -18.60 41.39 -9.13
C HIS A 200 -17.86 41.79 -10.41
N GLY A 201 -18.27 42.91 -11.02
CA GLY A 201 -17.67 43.46 -12.23
C GLY A 201 -16.49 44.39 -11.93
N THR A 202 -15.38 44.30 -12.65
CA THR A 202 -14.26 45.26 -12.55
C THR A 202 -13.95 45.87 -13.91
N VAL A 203 -13.88 47.20 -14.02
CA VAL A 203 -13.56 47.90 -15.27
C VAL A 203 -12.07 47.75 -15.59
N MET A 204 -11.76 46.92 -16.59
CA MET A 204 -10.39 46.60 -16.99
C MET A 204 -9.82 47.59 -18.02
N ALA A 205 -10.66 48.08 -18.92
CA ALA A 205 -10.27 49.06 -19.92
C ALA A 205 -11.38 50.10 -20.10
N GLU A 206 -10.99 51.35 -20.37
CA GLU A 206 -11.91 52.45 -20.61
C GLU A 206 -11.33 53.38 -21.67
N GLU A 207 -12.18 53.82 -22.60
CA GLU A 207 -11.87 54.88 -23.55
C GLU A 207 -13.00 55.93 -23.48
N SER A 208 -12.65 57.20 -23.37
CA SER A 208 -13.63 58.29 -23.23
C SER A 208 -13.14 59.59 -23.83
N ASP A 209 -14.09 60.43 -24.26
CA ASP A 209 -13.86 61.81 -24.68
C ASP A 209 -13.81 62.82 -23.50
N GLY A 210 -13.98 62.35 -22.26
CA GLY A 210 -13.96 63.18 -21.04
C GLY A 210 -15.29 63.85 -20.67
N THR A 211 -16.36 63.63 -21.45
CA THR A 211 -17.70 64.17 -21.13
C THR A 211 -18.30 63.52 -19.88
N LEU A 212 -18.02 62.23 -19.68
CA LEU A 212 -18.49 61.44 -18.52
C LEU A 212 -17.30 61.15 -17.58
N PRO A 213 -17.54 60.96 -16.27
CA PRO A 213 -16.47 60.66 -15.31
C PRO A 213 -15.77 59.33 -15.65
N SER A 214 -14.49 59.18 -15.30
CA SER A 214 -13.78 57.91 -15.48
C SER A 214 -14.15 56.90 -14.41
N TYR A 215 -14.40 55.65 -14.81
CA TYR A 215 -14.62 54.51 -13.93
C TYR A 215 -13.57 53.40 -14.10
N LEU A 216 -12.45 53.68 -14.79
CA LEU A 216 -11.35 52.74 -14.96
C LEU A 216 -10.84 52.22 -13.60
N GLY A 217 -10.74 50.89 -13.47
CA GLY A 217 -10.30 50.21 -12.25
C GLY A 217 -11.33 50.16 -11.12
N LEU A 218 -12.54 50.71 -11.30
CA LEU A 218 -13.61 50.59 -10.32
C LEU A 218 -14.27 49.21 -10.37
N ARG A 219 -14.72 48.74 -9.21
CA ARG A 219 -15.47 47.51 -8.99
C ARG A 219 -16.93 47.81 -8.69
N PHE A 220 -17.80 47.04 -9.32
CA PHE A 220 -19.25 47.05 -9.17
C PHE A 220 -19.67 45.71 -8.55
N PRO A 221 -20.56 45.71 -7.56
CA PRO A 221 -21.06 44.47 -6.97
C PRO A 221 -21.94 43.70 -7.93
N ASP A 222 -22.17 42.44 -7.60
CA ASP A 222 -22.92 41.47 -8.39
C ASP A 222 -24.41 41.82 -8.46
N GLY A 223 -24.96 42.42 -7.40
CA GLY A 223 -26.35 42.88 -7.35
C GLY A 223 -26.69 43.98 -8.36
N ASP A 224 -25.72 44.70 -8.92
CA ASP A 224 -25.98 45.72 -9.95
C ASP A 224 -26.44 45.08 -11.28
N ILE A 225 -26.10 43.80 -11.51
CA ILE A 225 -26.52 43.02 -12.68
C ILE A 225 -26.94 41.62 -12.21
N PRO A 226 -28.24 41.44 -11.88
CA PRO A 226 -28.78 40.19 -11.37
C PRO A 226 -28.56 39.00 -12.33
N GLN A 227 -28.61 37.78 -11.79
CA GLN A 227 -28.35 36.56 -12.56
C GLN A 227 -29.28 36.42 -13.77
N GLN A 228 -30.58 36.71 -13.62
CA GLN A 228 -31.55 36.65 -14.72
C GLN A 228 -31.18 37.61 -15.88
N ALA A 229 -30.59 38.76 -15.59
CA ALA A 229 -30.10 39.71 -16.60
C ALA A 229 -28.81 39.18 -17.27
N ARG A 230 -27.91 38.55 -16.51
CA ARG A 230 -26.71 37.89 -17.05
C ARG A 230 -27.05 36.75 -18.01
N ASP A 231 -28.05 35.95 -17.67
CA ASP A 231 -28.54 34.88 -18.54
C ASP A 231 -29.14 35.43 -19.84
N LEU A 232 -29.76 36.62 -19.77
CA LEU A 232 -30.30 37.29 -20.95
C LEU A 232 -29.21 37.88 -21.84
N TYR A 233 -28.10 38.36 -21.27
CA TYR A 233 -26.92 38.78 -22.02
C TYR A 233 -26.20 37.64 -22.74
N LEU A 234 -26.31 36.41 -22.23
CA LEU A 234 -25.84 35.21 -22.93
C LEU A 234 -26.70 34.87 -24.16
N LEU A 235 -28.02 35.07 -24.06
CA LEU A 235 -28.96 34.80 -25.16
C LEU A 235 -28.95 35.90 -26.22
N ASN A 236 -28.96 37.16 -25.79
CA ASN A 236 -28.98 38.34 -26.65
C ASN A 236 -27.77 39.22 -26.34
N THR A 237 -26.72 39.07 -27.17
CA THR A 237 -25.39 39.59 -26.87
C THR A 237 -25.27 41.10 -27.01
N VAL A 238 -26.20 41.77 -27.71
CA VAL A 238 -26.21 43.23 -27.83
C VAL A 238 -27.52 43.81 -27.33
N ARG A 239 -27.41 44.84 -26.48
CA ARG A 239 -28.55 45.56 -25.95
C ARG A 239 -28.32 47.05 -26.10
N ILE A 240 -29.34 47.79 -26.53
CA ILE A 240 -29.31 49.25 -26.64
C ILE A 240 -30.48 49.88 -25.90
N ILE A 241 -30.22 51.06 -25.34
CA ILE A 241 -31.16 51.95 -24.67
C ILE A 241 -30.85 53.35 -25.22
N PRO A 242 -31.51 53.79 -26.30
CA PRO A 242 -31.18 55.07 -26.93
C PRO A 242 -31.54 56.29 -26.08
N ASP A 243 -32.49 56.15 -25.17
CA ASP A 243 -32.93 57.19 -24.26
C ASP A 243 -33.42 56.54 -22.97
N SER A 244 -32.85 56.91 -21.82
CA SER A 244 -33.24 56.43 -20.49
C SER A 244 -34.56 57.02 -20.00
N SER A 245 -35.07 58.06 -20.65
CA SER A 245 -36.31 58.77 -20.32
C SER A 245 -37.49 58.41 -21.23
N TYR A 246 -37.33 57.38 -22.07
CA TYR A 246 -38.36 56.94 -23.00
C TYR A 246 -39.63 56.47 -22.28
N ILE A 247 -40.78 56.70 -22.91
CA ILE A 247 -42.06 56.13 -22.48
C ILE A 247 -42.23 54.77 -23.18
N PRO A 248 -42.39 53.64 -22.46
CA PRO A 248 -42.62 52.35 -23.08
C PRO A 248 -43.84 52.34 -24.00
N SER A 249 -43.75 51.59 -25.11
CA SER A 249 -44.89 51.32 -25.99
C SER A 249 -45.43 49.92 -25.70
N PRO A 250 -46.64 49.78 -25.15
CA PRO A 250 -47.28 48.48 -24.94
C PRO A 250 -47.33 47.62 -26.20
N LEU A 251 -47.18 46.30 -26.02
CA LEU A 251 -47.37 45.29 -27.06
C LEU A 251 -48.76 44.69 -26.92
N HIS A 252 -49.63 44.91 -27.90
CA HIS A 252 -50.97 44.33 -27.92
C HIS A 252 -50.99 43.07 -28.78
N VAL A 253 -51.66 42.03 -28.30
CA VAL A 253 -51.87 40.77 -29.02
C VAL A 253 -53.36 40.56 -29.28
N LEU A 254 -53.69 39.71 -30.26
CA LEU A 254 -55.06 39.29 -30.53
C LEU A 254 -55.72 38.70 -29.28
N SER A 255 -57.02 38.94 -29.11
CA SER A 255 -57.79 38.48 -27.94
C SER A 255 -57.74 36.96 -27.74
N SER A 256 -57.64 36.19 -28.82
CA SER A 256 -57.44 34.72 -28.77
C SER A 256 -56.11 34.31 -28.13
N GLU A 257 -55.16 35.24 -28.00
CA GLU A 257 -53.81 35.01 -27.49
C GLU A 257 -53.48 35.84 -26.23
N ALA A 258 -54.44 36.62 -25.72
CA ALA A 258 -54.24 37.61 -24.65
C ALA A 258 -53.83 37.04 -23.28
N GLY A 259 -53.84 35.72 -23.10
CA GLY A 259 -53.45 35.03 -21.85
C GLY A 259 -52.00 34.53 -21.80
N THR A 260 -51.24 34.60 -22.90
CA THR A 260 -49.87 34.09 -22.97
C THR A 260 -48.86 35.24 -23.09
N PRO A 261 -48.03 35.51 -22.07
CA PRO A 261 -47.00 36.55 -22.16
C PRO A 261 -46.06 36.30 -23.34
N VAL A 262 -45.72 37.37 -24.06
CA VAL A 262 -44.79 37.28 -25.20
C VAL A 262 -43.36 37.36 -24.68
N ASP A 263 -42.59 36.30 -24.88
CA ASP A 263 -41.15 36.28 -24.57
C ASP A 263 -40.39 37.18 -25.54
N LEU A 264 -39.90 38.30 -25.04
CA LEU A 264 -39.13 39.28 -25.80
C LEU A 264 -37.62 39.12 -25.58
N SER A 265 -37.15 37.95 -25.11
CA SER A 265 -35.73 37.71 -24.81
C SER A 265 -34.80 38.07 -25.98
N MET A 266 -35.21 37.74 -27.22
CA MET A 266 -34.45 38.03 -28.44
C MET A 266 -34.76 39.40 -29.07
N ALA A 267 -35.79 40.10 -28.61
CA ALA A 267 -36.22 41.35 -29.21
C ALA A 267 -35.25 42.50 -28.88
N LEU A 268 -34.78 43.18 -29.93
CA LEU A 268 -33.85 44.31 -29.82
C LEU A 268 -34.53 45.51 -29.17
N LEU A 269 -35.81 45.72 -29.49
CA LEU A 269 -36.65 46.80 -28.99
C LEU A 269 -37.25 46.53 -27.62
N ARG A 270 -37.06 45.35 -27.00
CA ARG A 270 -37.68 45.02 -25.71
C ARG A 270 -37.49 46.15 -24.68
N SER A 271 -38.50 46.49 -23.89
CA SER A 271 -38.38 47.46 -22.81
C SER A 271 -37.39 47.05 -21.72
N VAL A 272 -36.91 48.02 -20.95
CA VAL A 272 -35.94 47.86 -19.87
C VAL A 272 -36.66 48.04 -18.54
N SER A 273 -36.18 47.37 -17.48
CA SER A 273 -36.65 47.59 -16.11
C SER A 273 -36.54 49.07 -15.72
N PRO A 274 -37.59 49.68 -15.14
CA PRO A 274 -37.54 51.04 -14.63
C PRO A 274 -36.43 51.28 -13.61
N ILE A 275 -36.04 50.25 -12.84
CA ILE A 275 -34.95 50.32 -11.86
C ILE A 275 -33.63 50.59 -12.56
N HIS A 276 -33.36 49.90 -13.69
CA HIS A 276 -32.15 50.11 -14.47
C HIS A 276 -32.15 51.48 -15.17
N LEU A 277 -33.30 51.98 -15.63
CA LEU A 277 -33.42 53.33 -16.20
C LEU A 277 -33.07 54.40 -15.17
N GLN A 278 -33.58 54.27 -13.94
CA GLN A 278 -33.23 55.18 -12.85
C GLN A 278 -31.75 55.08 -12.46
N TYR A 279 -31.17 53.86 -12.46
CA TYR A 279 -29.73 53.66 -12.26
C TYR A 279 -28.89 54.41 -13.31
N MET A 280 -29.28 54.33 -14.59
CA MET A 280 -28.60 55.06 -15.67
C MET A 280 -28.67 56.58 -15.48
N GLN A 281 -29.84 57.10 -15.11
CA GLN A 281 -30.05 58.52 -14.81
C GLN A 281 -29.18 58.99 -13.64
N ASN A 282 -29.10 58.19 -12.56
CA ASN A 282 -28.22 58.46 -11.42
C ASN A 282 -26.74 58.48 -11.82
N MET A 283 -26.36 57.71 -12.84
CA MET A 283 -24.99 57.66 -13.39
C MET A 283 -24.69 58.82 -14.36
N GLY A 284 -25.68 59.65 -14.70
CA GLY A 284 -25.56 60.72 -15.68
C GLY A 284 -25.53 60.23 -17.14
N THR A 285 -26.04 59.03 -17.41
CA THR A 285 -26.03 58.40 -18.73
C THR A 285 -27.44 58.42 -19.31
N ALA A 286 -27.66 59.17 -20.40
CA ALA A 286 -28.95 59.23 -21.08
C ALA A 286 -29.14 58.11 -22.11
N ALA A 287 -28.07 57.62 -22.73
CA ALA A 287 -28.12 56.47 -23.65
C ALA A 287 -27.05 55.44 -23.31
N SER A 288 -27.39 54.17 -23.46
CA SER A 288 -26.48 53.05 -23.18
C SER A 288 -26.54 51.98 -24.27
N MET A 289 -25.42 51.34 -24.52
CA MET A 289 -25.35 50.11 -25.30
C MET A 289 -24.39 49.13 -24.61
N SER A 290 -24.77 47.87 -24.49
CA SER A 290 -23.93 46.83 -23.90
C SER A 290 -23.73 45.68 -24.88
N ILE A 291 -22.50 45.18 -24.96
CA ILE A 291 -22.11 44.05 -25.80
C ILE A 291 -21.45 42.98 -24.93
N SER A 292 -21.94 41.76 -25.03
CA SER A 292 -21.51 40.63 -24.19
C SER A 292 -20.21 40.03 -24.70
N ILE A 293 -19.27 39.82 -23.78
CA ILE A 293 -18.04 39.07 -24.05
C ILE A 293 -18.24 37.67 -23.48
N VAL A 294 -18.44 36.71 -24.38
CA VAL A 294 -18.64 35.31 -24.01
C VAL A 294 -17.33 34.55 -24.21
N CYS A 295 -16.88 33.87 -23.17
CA CYS A 295 -15.72 32.98 -23.20
C CYS A 295 -16.14 31.62 -22.66
N GLU A 296 -15.85 30.55 -23.39
CA GLU A 296 -16.19 29.16 -22.99
C GLU A 296 -17.69 28.98 -22.63
N GLY A 297 -18.58 29.70 -23.33
CA GLY A 297 -20.03 29.65 -23.09
C GLY A 297 -20.51 30.38 -21.83
N LYS A 298 -19.61 31.06 -21.09
CA LYS A 298 -19.94 31.86 -19.91
C LYS A 298 -19.78 33.35 -20.21
N LEU A 299 -20.58 34.17 -19.51
CA LEU A 299 -20.49 35.62 -19.61
C LEU A 299 -19.25 36.08 -18.86
N TRP A 300 -18.16 36.30 -19.59
CA TRP A 300 -16.88 36.70 -19.02
C TRP A 300 -16.88 38.17 -18.61
N GLY A 301 -17.51 39.00 -19.42
CA GLY A 301 -17.56 40.44 -19.23
C GLY A 301 -18.52 41.10 -20.20
N LEU A 302 -18.59 42.43 -20.11
CA LEU A 302 -19.48 43.26 -20.92
C LEU A 302 -18.73 44.52 -21.34
N ILE A 303 -18.92 44.92 -22.59
CA ILE A 303 -18.52 46.23 -23.11
C ILE A 303 -19.73 47.15 -22.94
N SER A 304 -19.61 48.11 -22.03
CA SER A 304 -20.64 49.09 -21.70
C SER A 304 -20.30 50.45 -22.33
N CYS A 305 -21.18 50.92 -23.19
CA CYS A 305 -21.07 52.15 -23.96
C CYS A 305 -22.06 53.17 -23.39
N HIS A 306 -21.61 54.37 -23.04
CA HIS A 306 -22.42 55.41 -22.41
C HIS A 306 -22.36 56.72 -23.19
N HIS A 307 -23.51 57.40 -23.30
CA HIS A 307 -23.63 58.73 -23.88
C HIS A 307 -24.45 59.65 -22.96
N ALA A 308 -24.05 60.91 -22.87
CA ALA A 308 -24.66 61.90 -21.98
C ALA A 308 -26.02 62.42 -22.48
N SER A 309 -26.32 62.27 -23.78
CA SER A 309 -27.61 62.61 -24.40
C SER A 309 -28.25 61.40 -25.08
N PRO A 310 -29.54 61.45 -25.45
CA PRO A 310 -30.16 60.41 -26.25
C PRO A 310 -29.38 60.15 -27.54
N ARG A 311 -29.15 58.87 -27.87
CA ARG A 311 -28.38 58.47 -29.05
C ARG A 311 -28.73 57.07 -29.53
N VAL A 312 -29.11 56.99 -30.80
CA VAL A 312 -29.33 55.73 -31.51
C VAL A 312 -28.02 55.29 -32.18
N VAL A 313 -27.61 54.04 -31.98
CA VAL A 313 -26.51 53.40 -32.71
C VAL A 313 -27.13 52.51 -33.79
N PRO A 314 -26.85 52.70 -35.09
CA PRO A 314 -27.47 51.91 -36.16
C PRO A 314 -27.21 50.40 -36.05
N TYR A 315 -28.18 49.57 -36.47
CA TYR A 315 -28.09 48.10 -36.38
C TYR A 315 -26.78 47.53 -36.96
N LEU A 316 -26.35 47.97 -38.15
CA LEU A 316 -25.12 47.46 -38.78
C LEU A 316 -23.86 47.75 -37.96
N VAL A 317 -23.82 48.89 -37.24
CA VAL A 317 -22.72 49.22 -36.34
C VAL A 317 -22.74 48.29 -35.12
N ARG A 318 -23.93 48.04 -34.55
CA ARG A 318 -24.12 47.13 -33.41
C ARG A 318 -23.70 45.70 -33.77
N SER A 319 -24.11 45.23 -34.94
CA SER A 319 -23.74 43.91 -35.48
C SER A 319 -22.23 43.77 -35.70
N ALA A 320 -21.58 44.82 -36.23
CA ALA A 320 -20.12 44.82 -36.36
C ALA A 320 -19.42 44.76 -34.99
N CYS A 321 -19.87 45.56 -34.01
CA CYS A 321 -19.28 45.54 -32.67
C CYS A 321 -19.47 44.17 -32.00
N ASP A 322 -20.62 43.53 -32.16
CA ASP A 322 -20.88 42.17 -31.67
C ASP A 322 -19.92 41.14 -32.29
N LEU A 323 -19.74 41.17 -33.61
CA LEU A 323 -18.83 40.27 -34.30
C LEU A 323 -17.38 40.45 -33.82
N LEU A 324 -16.91 41.70 -33.72
CA LEU A 324 -15.57 41.99 -33.22
C LEU A 324 -15.39 41.53 -31.77
N THR A 325 -16.42 41.70 -30.95
CA THR A 325 -16.40 41.27 -29.54
C THR A 325 -16.36 39.74 -29.42
N LYS A 326 -17.10 39.01 -30.27
CA LYS A 326 -17.03 37.53 -30.35
C LYS A 326 -15.65 37.03 -30.74
N LEU A 327 -15.01 37.69 -31.73
CA LEU A 327 -13.62 37.38 -32.12
C LEU A 327 -12.64 37.63 -30.98
N VAL A 328 -12.77 38.75 -30.27
CA VAL A 328 -11.94 39.06 -29.10
C VAL A 328 -12.16 38.06 -27.97
N GLY A 329 -13.41 37.66 -27.69
CA GLY A 329 -13.71 36.61 -26.70
C GLY A 329 -13.04 35.26 -27.03
N THR A 330 -12.95 34.93 -28.32
CA THR A 330 -12.26 33.72 -28.80
C THR A 330 -10.74 33.83 -28.58
N LEU A 331 -10.13 34.96 -28.94
CA LEU A 331 -8.70 35.19 -28.74
C LEU A 331 -8.33 35.26 -27.25
N LEU A 332 -9.18 35.89 -26.44
CA LEU A 332 -9.02 35.96 -25.00
C LEU A 332 -9.02 34.58 -24.35
N THR A 333 -9.94 33.72 -24.78
CA THR A 333 -9.98 32.30 -24.37
C THR A 333 -8.65 31.61 -24.74
N GLY A 334 -8.17 31.82 -25.96
CA GLY A 334 -6.90 31.26 -26.46
C GLY A 334 -5.67 31.71 -25.66
N LEU A 335 -5.54 33.00 -25.36
CA LEU A 335 -4.43 33.54 -24.56
C LEU A 335 -4.43 32.97 -23.14
N ARG A 336 -5.60 32.94 -22.48
CA ARG A 336 -5.75 32.40 -21.13
C ARG A 336 -5.47 30.90 -21.07
N THR A 337 -5.90 30.17 -22.09
CA THR A 337 -5.59 28.73 -22.23
C THR A 337 -4.09 28.52 -22.39
N THR A 338 -3.43 29.36 -23.19
CA THR A 338 -1.98 29.27 -23.41
C THR A 338 -1.22 29.55 -22.11
N ASP A 339 -1.59 30.59 -21.35
CA ASP A 339 -0.98 30.91 -20.06
C ASP A 339 -1.13 29.75 -19.06
N ARG A 340 -2.33 29.17 -18.96
CA ARG A 340 -2.60 27.97 -18.16
C ARG A 340 -1.71 26.79 -18.57
N LEU A 341 -1.61 26.50 -19.88
CA LEU A 341 -0.78 25.39 -20.38
C LEU A 341 0.71 25.58 -20.11
N VAL A 342 1.24 26.80 -20.25
CA VAL A 342 2.65 27.10 -19.96
C VAL A 342 2.95 26.85 -18.49
N LYS A 343 2.09 27.32 -17.58
CA LYS A 343 2.24 27.07 -16.15
C LYS A 343 2.08 25.58 -15.81
N MET A 344 1.16 24.86 -16.45
CA MET A 344 0.99 23.41 -16.26
C MET A 344 2.28 22.64 -16.60
N VAL A 345 2.88 22.94 -17.76
CA VAL A 345 4.15 22.33 -18.19
C VAL A 345 5.27 22.65 -17.21
N HIS A 346 5.31 23.87 -16.70
CA HIS A 346 6.28 24.27 -15.67
C HIS A 346 6.13 23.44 -14.39
N PHE A 347 4.93 23.36 -13.82
CA PHE A 347 4.67 22.57 -12.61
C PHE A 347 5.01 21.08 -12.78
N HIS A 348 4.62 20.47 -13.91
CA HIS A 348 4.96 19.08 -14.21
C HIS A 348 6.48 18.86 -14.33
N ALA A 349 7.22 19.81 -14.90
CA ALA A 349 8.66 19.72 -15.03
C ALA A 349 9.36 19.76 -13.66
N VAL A 350 8.93 20.67 -12.78
CA VAL A 350 9.45 20.79 -11.40
C VAL A 350 9.15 19.52 -10.61
N GLN A 351 7.89 19.05 -10.60
CA GLN A 351 7.50 17.82 -9.92
C GLN A 351 8.31 16.62 -10.40
N ARG A 352 8.46 16.45 -11.73
CA ARG A 352 9.22 15.33 -12.29
C ARG A 352 10.68 15.36 -11.87
N ARG A 353 11.30 16.54 -11.79
CA ARG A 353 12.67 16.72 -11.29
C ARG A 353 12.80 16.21 -9.85
N ILE A 354 11.90 16.66 -8.96
CA ILE A 354 11.89 16.26 -7.54
C ILE A 354 11.68 14.74 -7.43
N LEU A 355 10.67 14.19 -8.09
CA LEU A 355 10.33 12.76 -8.00
C LEU A 355 11.45 11.86 -8.55
N THR A 356 12.16 12.28 -9.59
CA THR A 356 13.28 11.51 -10.15
C THR A 356 14.44 11.43 -9.16
N GLN A 357 14.73 12.52 -8.43
CA GLN A 357 15.76 12.53 -7.40
C GLN A 357 15.34 11.70 -6.17
N MET A 358 14.08 11.82 -5.74
CA MET A 358 13.53 10.99 -4.66
C MET A 358 13.59 9.49 -4.97
N ALA A 359 13.33 9.09 -6.23
CA ALA A 359 13.41 7.69 -6.64
C ALA A 359 14.85 7.16 -6.69
N ALA A 360 15.84 8.03 -6.89
CA ALA A 360 17.26 7.66 -6.95
C ALA A 360 17.89 7.45 -5.56
N GLU A 361 17.38 8.13 -4.53
CA GLU A 361 17.88 8.01 -3.17
C GLU A 361 17.16 6.89 -2.38
N ASN A 362 17.90 6.23 -1.47
CA ASN A 362 17.32 5.24 -0.57
C ASN A 362 16.50 5.89 0.55
N ASP A 363 16.88 7.10 0.97
CA ASP A 363 16.15 7.90 1.94
C ASP A 363 15.38 9.00 1.21
N TYR A 364 14.10 8.74 0.95
CA TYR A 364 13.25 9.70 0.25
C TYR A 364 13.00 10.97 1.09
N VAL A 365 13.15 10.92 2.43
CA VAL A 365 12.99 12.08 3.30
C VAL A 365 14.17 13.03 3.09
N ALA A 366 15.40 12.51 3.11
CA ALA A 366 16.60 13.28 2.80
C ALA A 366 16.53 13.91 1.40
N ALA A 367 16.02 13.17 0.41
CA ALA A 367 15.83 13.68 -0.95
C ALA A 367 14.83 14.85 -1.02
N MET A 368 13.73 14.78 -0.27
CA MET A 368 12.78 15.88 -0.16
C MET A 368 13.40 17.11 0.51
N GLN A 369 14.16 16.90 1.59
CA GLN A 369 14.88 17.96 2.29
C GLN A 369 15.90 18.67 1.38
N ALA A 370 16.61 17.90 0.53
CA ALA A 370 17.55 18.45 -0.44
C ALA A 370 16.87 19.26 -1.57
N GLN A 371 15.56 19.07 -1.78
CA GLN A 371 14.77 19.73 -2.83
C GLN A 371 13.80 20.78 -2.33
N MET A 372 13.95 21.25 -1.08
CA MET A 372 13.03 22.24 -0.48
C MET A 372 12.86 23.50 -1.33
N THR A 373 13.93 24.02 -1.95
CA THR A 373 13.85 25.19 -2.85
C THR A 373 13.01 24.89 -4.10
N SER A 374 13.19 23.72 -4.71
CA SER A 374 12.38 23.27 -5.86
C SER A 374 10.91 23.07 -5.48
N MET A 375 10.63 22.70 -4.22
CA MET A 375 9.26 22.47 -3.73
C MET A 375 8.42 23.74 -3.70
N VAL A 376 9.04 24.92 -3.55
CA VAL A 376 8.35 26.22 -3.66
C VAL A 376 7.78 26.43 -5.07
N GLU A 377 8.52 26.00 -6.11
CA GLU A 377 8.14 26.14 -7.52
C GLU A 377 6.97 25.21 -7.94
N VAL A 378 6.61 24.20 -7.12
CA VAL A 378 5.53 23.25 -7.43
C VAL A 378 4.16 23.93 -7.50
N THR A 379 3.95 24.99 -6.73
CA THR A 379 2.66 25.69 -6.62
C THR A 379 2.77 27.20 -6.80
N ASP A 380 3.92 27.70 -7.29
CA ASP A 380 4.25 29.13 -7.37
C ASP A 380 3.95 29.86 -6.04
N ALA A 381 4.39 29.23 -4.94
CA ALA A 381 4.25 29.76 -3.60
C ALA A 381 5.43 30.69 -3.26
N SER A 382 5.33 31.44 -2.15
CA SER A 382 6.47 32.23 -1.65
C SER A 382 7.31 31.45 -0.65
N GLY A 383 6.73 30.45 0.00
CA GLY A 383 7.45 29.54 0.88
C GLY A 383 6.78 28.19 1.03
N VAL A 384 7.53 27.23 1.55
CA VAL A 384 7.11 25.85 1.79
C VAL A 384 7.69 25.32 3.09
N ALA A 385 6.90 24.54 3.81
CA ALA A 385 7.32 23.76 4.96
C ALA A 385 7.12 22.27 4.70
N LEU A 386 8.08 21.46 5.12
CA LEU A 386 8.03 20.01 5.13
C LEU A 386 8.10 19.51 6.57
N ILE A 387 7.12 18.70 6.96
CA ILE A 387 7.06 18.10 8.29
C ILE A 387 7.07 16.59 8.11
N VAL A 388 8.14 15.93 8.56
CA VAL A 388 8.28 14.47 8.50
C VAL A 388 8.91 13.98 9.80
N ASP A 389 8.29 13.01 10.46
CA ASP A 389 8.80 12.41 11.70
C ASP A 389 9.10 13.44 12.81
N GLY A 390 8.30 14.52 12.88
CA GLY A 390 8.46 15.61 13.83
C GLY A 390 9.59 16.60 13.51
N VAL A 391 10.35 16.37 12.43
CA VAL A 391 11.33 17.33 11.91
C VAL A 391 10.62 18.28 10.95
N CYS A 392 10.83 19.58 11.15
CA CYS A 392 10.25 20.64 10.33
C CYS A 392 11.37 21.36 9.57
N GLU A 393 11.29 21.35 8.25
CA GLU A 393 12.20 22.06 7.35
C GLU A 393 11.44 23.14 6.60
N LEU A 394 12.07 24.30 6.41
CA LEU A 394 11.45 25.50 5.82
C LEU A 394 12.28 26.01 4.64
N ALA A 395 11.62 26.48 3.59
CA ALA A 395 12.26 27.19 2.48
C ALA A 395 11.39 28.31 1.93
N GLY A 396 12.01 29.42 1.51
CA GLY A 396 11.32 30.64 1.09
C GLY A 396 10.73 31.45 2.25
N ASP A 397 9.72 32.26 1.95
CA ASP A 397 9.02 33.11 2.93
C ASP A 397 7.97 32.29 3.68
N THR A 398 8.29 31.92 4.92
CA THR A 398 7.48 31.02 5.75
C THR A 398 7.24 31.61 7.15
N PRO A 399 6.17 31.20 7.85
CA PRO A 399 6.06 31.44 9.29
C PRO A 399 7.21 30.81 10.06
N ALA A 400 7.41 31.25 11.30
CA ALA A 400 8.40 30.63 12.18
C ALA A 400 8.07 29.14 12.41
N MET A 401 9.09 28.31 12.61
CA MET A 401 8.94 26.85 12.79
C MET A 401 7.91 26.47 13.86
N GLY A 402 7.85 27.23 14.96
CA GLY A 402 6.86 27.02 16.03
C GLY A 402 5.41 27.22 15.56
N ASP A 403 5.17 28.22 14.71
CA ASP A 403 3.83 28.48 14.15
C ASP A 403 3.46 27.42 13.11
N VAL A 404 4.41 26.97 12.29
CA VAL A 404 4.20 25.87 11.33
C VAL A 404 3.80 24.57 12.05
N LEU A 405 4.46 24.23 13.16
CA LEU A 405 4.08 23.07 13.97
C LEU A 405 2.69 23.22 14.59
N ARG A 406 2.30 24.43 15.01
CA ARG A 406 0.93 24.71 15.48
C ARG A 406 -0.11 24.55 14.37
N LEU A 407 0.20 24.90 13.12
CA LEU A 407 -0.67 24.64 11.97
C LEU A 407 -0.82 23.13 11.71
N ALA A 408 0.25 22.35 11.85
CA ALA A 408 0.20 20.89 11.75
C ALA A 408 -0.68 20.26 12.85
N GLU A 409 -0.57 20.74 14.10
CA GLU A 409 -1.45 20.34 15.20
C GLU A 409 -2.92 20.69 14.93
N TRP A 410 -3.18 21.84 14.32
CA TRP A 410 -4.53 22.23 13.91
C TRP A 410 -5.09 21.28 12.85
N MET A 411 -4.31 20.94 11.80
CA MET A 411 -4.72 19.95 10.78
C MET A 411 -4.91 18.53 11.34
N ASN A 412 -4.19 18.17 12.40
CA ASN A 412 -4.34 16.89 13.07
C ASN A 412 -5.72 16.70 13.73
N ARG A 413 -6.48 17.79 13.98
CA ARG A 413 -7.83 17.72 14.55
C ARG A 413 -8.87 17.15 13.59
N GLU A 414 -8.59 17.19 12.29
CA GLU A 414 -9.43 16.63 11.23
C GLU A 414 -8.64 15.56 10.45
N PRO A 415 -8.67 14.29 10.89
CA PRO A 415 -7.84 13.22 10.31
C PRO A 415 -8.14 12.92 8.84
N GLU A 416 -9.38 13.18 8.39
CA GLU A 416 -9.83 12.96 7.01
C GLU A 416 -9.39 14.07 6.04
N MET A 417 -8.85 15.18 6.54
CA MET A 417 -8.38 16.28 5.70
C MET A 417 -7.04 15.90 5.06
N GLU A 418 -7.10 15.51 3.78
CA GLU A 418 -5.92 15.17 2.96
C GLU A 418 -5.28 16.39 2.29
N LEU A 419 -6.11 17.38 1.91
CA LEU A 419 -5.70 18.62 1.29
C LEU A 419 -6.51 19.77 1.90
N TYR A 420 -5.83 20.87 2.20
CA TYR A 420 -6.44 22.13 2.62
C TYR A 420 -5.98 23.25 1.72
N SER A 421 -6.89 24.13 1.31
CA SER A 421 -6.55 25.34 0.54
C SER A 421 -7.38 26.50 1.05
N SER A 422 -6.72 27.61 1.39
CA SER A 422 -7.37 28.88 1.68
C SER A 422 -6.46 30.03 1.25
N ARG A 423 -7.07 31.11 0.75
CA ARG A 423 -6.40 32.39 0.51
C ARG A 423 -6.47 33.33 1.72
N GLU A 424 -7.22 32.96 2.75
CA GLU A 424 -7.48 33.76 3.95
C GLU A 424 -7.45 32.84 5.18
N LEU A 425 -6.23 32.54 5.63
CA LEU A 425 -5.99 31.60 6.73
C LEU A 425 -6.59 32.09 8.06
N GLY A 426 -6.64 33.41 8.27
CA GLY A 426 -7.15 34.03 9.50
C GLY A 426 -8.62 33.70 9.82
N LEU A 427 -9.44 33.36 8.81
CA LEU A 427 -10.83 32.94 9.02
C LEU A 427 -10.95 31.53 9.62
N ALA A 428 -10.03 30.64 9.27
CA ALA A 428 -10.03 29.26 9.76
C ALA A 428 -9.20 29.09 11.04
N VAL A 429 -8.17 29.93 11.21
CA VAL A 429 -7.23 29.87 12.33
C VAL A 429 -7.08 31.26 12.92
N GLU A 430 -7.77 31.51 14.04
CA GLU A 430 -7.84 32.85 14.67
C GLU A 430 -6.46 33.46 14.95
N TRP A 431 -5.50 32.67 15.41
CA TRP A 431 -4.16 33.16 15.73
C TRP A 431 -3.28 33.43 14.49
N ALA A 432 -3.72 33.01 13.29
CA ALA A 432 -2.95 33.19 12.07
C ALA A 432 -2.89 34.64 11.58
N GLU A 433 -3.70 35.55 12.14
CA GLU A 433 -3.60 36.99 11.89
C GLU A 433 -2.17 37.52 12.20
N ALA A 434 -1.48 36.92 13.18
CA ALA A 434 -0.11 37.29 13.54
C ALA A 434 0.94 36.93 12.46
N ILE A 435 0.64 35.95 11.60
CA ILE A 435 1.54 35.46 10.54
C ILE A 435 1.10 35.88 9.13
N GLN A 436 0.08 36.74 9.00
CA GLN A 436 -0.49 37.15 7.72
C GLN A 436 0.53 37.70 6.72
N GLY A 437 1.58 38.38 7.21
CA GLY A 437 2.64 38.93 6.37
C GLY A 437 3.37 37.89 5.50
N VAL A 438 3.38 36.61 5.91
CA VAL A 438 4.01 35.50 5.17
C VAL A 438 3.03 34.36 4.84
N ALA A 439 1.92 34.24 5.56
CA ALA A 439 0.97 33.13 5.43
C ALA A 439 -0.50 33.57 5.53
N SER A 440 -0.90 34.58 4.75
CA SER A 440 -2.32 34.84 4.50
C SER A 440 -2.97 33.71 3.71
N GLY A 441 -2.23 33.10 2.78
CA GLY A 441 -2.66 31.95 2.00
C GLY A 441 -1.94 30.68 2.44
N MET A 442 -2.67 29.57 2.51
CA MET A 442 -2.13 28.25 2.83
C MET A 442 -2.71 27.19 1.90
N LEU A 443 -1.82 26.38 1.32
CA LEU A 443 -2.16 25.14 0.63
C LEU A 443 -1.38 24.02 1.31
N ALA A 444 -2.05 23.02 1.88
CA ALA A 444 -1.41 21.95 2.63
C ALA A 444 -1.86 20.58 2.10
N ILE A 445 -0.92 19.64 2.08
CA ILE A 445 -1.19 18.23 1.77
C ILE A 445 -0.65 17.33 2.88
N ARG A 446 -1.37 16.25 3.17
CA ARG A 446 -0.94 15.20 4.10
C ARG A 446 -0.26 14.06 3.33
N ILE A 447 1.01 13.80 3.64
CA ILE A 447 1.82 12.75 2.99
C ILE A 447 2.03 11.50 3.88
N SER A 448 1.57 11.51 5.13
CA SER A 448 1.47 10.29 5.95
C SER A 448 0.42 10.45 7.05
N THR A 449 -0.49 9.49 7.17
CA THR A 449 -1.49 9.44 8.26
C THR A 449 -0.91 8.84 9.53
N VAL A 450 0.07 7.95 9.42
CA VAL A 450 0.70 7.27 10.57
C VAL A 450 1.70 8.20 11.27
N LYS A 451 2.49 8.95 10.50
CA LYS A 451 3.56 9.81 11.00
C LYS A 451 3.20 11.28 11.09
N GLN A 452 1.94 11.64 10.78
CA GLN A 452 1.44 13.02 10.74
C GLN A 452 2.36 13.95 9.93
N SER A 453 2.70 13.50 8.72
CA SER A 453 3.63 14.22 7.83
C SER A 453 2.88 15.12 6.85
N TYR A 454 3.37 16.33 6.66
CA TYR A 454 2.72 17.38 5.84
C TYR A 454 3.70 18.09 4.92
N VAL A 455 3.19 18.56 3.80
CA VAL A 455 3.81 19.62 2.99
C VAL A 455 2.86 20.80 2.98
N ILE A 456 3.34 21.99 3.35
CA ILE A 456 2.52 23.19 3.48
C ILE A 456 3.17 24.32 2.69
N TRP A 457 2.45 24.86 1.71
CA TRP A 457 2.84 26.03 0.93
C TRP A 457 2.15 27.29 1.46
N PHE A 458 2.89 28.39 1.45
CA PHE A 458 2.46 29.68 1.98
C PHE A 458 2.53 30.78 0.92
N ARG A 459 1.55 31.68 1.00
CA ARG A 459 1.56 32.95 0.26
C ARG A 459 1.38 34.11 1.23
N PRO A 460 2.15 35.21 1.05
CA PRO A 460 2.04 36.39 1.89
C PRO A 460 0.74 37.13 1.65
N GLU A 461 0.44 38.07 2.55
CA GLU A 461 -0.64 39.03 2.37
C GLU A 461 -0.42 39.83 1.09
N LEU A 462 -1.45 39.84 0.22
CA LEU A 462 -1.53 40.76 -0.90
C LEU A 462 -2.57 41.83 -0.58
N VAL A 463 -2.11 42.93 0.05
CA VAL A 463 -2.94 44.09 0.35
C VAL A 463 -3.41 44.72 -0.96
N ARG A 464 -4.71 44.59 -1.25
CA ARG A 464 -5.32 45.12 -2.47
C ARG A 464 -6.24 46.28 -2.13
N ALA A 465 -5.98 47.44 -2.73
CA ALA A 465 -6.93 48.54 -2.73
C ALA A 465 -8.01 48.25 -3.77
N VAL A 466 -9.19 47.80 -3.32
CA VAL A 466 -10.35 47.64 -4.18
C VAL A 466 -11.09 48.97 -4.19
N SER A 467 -11.13 49.62 -5.37
CA SER A 467 -11.88 50.85 -5.56
C SER A 467 -13.29 50.48 -6.01
N TRP A 468 -14.28 50.65 -5.15
CA TRP A 468 -15.68 50.42 -5.48
C TRP A 468 -16.32 51.66 -6.11
N ALA A 469 -17.26 51.46 -7.04
CA ALA A 469 -18.08 52.54 -7.59
C ALA A 469 -19.25 52.85 -6.63
N GLY A 470 -18.95 53.60 -5.56
CA GLY A 470 -19.86 53.82 -4.43
C GLY A 470 -19.56 52.90 -3.25
N GLU A 471 -20.09 53.24 -2.07
CA GLU A 471 -19.93 52.39 -0.88
C GLU A 471 -20.72 51.07 -1.09
N PRO A 472 -20.09 49.89 -0.93
CA PRO A 472 -20.82 48.63 -0.92
C PRO A 472 -21.71 48.61 0.33
N LEU A 473 -23.02 48.84 0.15
CA LEU A 473 -24.03 48.71 1.20
C LEU A 473 -23.87 47.34 1.86
N LYS A 474 -23.82 47.32 3.20
CA LYS A 474 -23.86 46.07 3.97
C LYS A 474 -25.08 45.26 3.53
N ILE A 475 -24.85 43.97 3.27
CA ILE A 475 -25.81 42.97 2.78
C ILE A 475 -27.03 42.77 3.73
N GLU A 476 -27.11 43.46 4.87
CA GLU A 476 -28.18 43.33 5.89
C GLU A 476 -29.47 44.13 5.59
N GLN A 477 -29.74 44.54 4.35
CA GLN A 477 -30.99 45.23 3.99
C GLN A 477 -31.85 44.41 3.02
N GLU A 478 -32.34 43.26 3.48
CA GLU A 478 -33.37 42.46 2.77
C GLU A 478 -34.82 42.98 2.99
N GLU A 479 -35.04 44.01 3.82
CA GLU A 479 -36.41 44.42 4.22
C GLU A 479 -36.87 45.82 3.76
N ARG A 480 -36.13 46.54 2.91
CA ARG A 480 -36.60 47.79 2.30
C ARG A 480 -36.47 47.74 0.79
N GLY A 481 -37.54 48.15 0.11
CA GLY A 481 -37.67 48.10 -1.35
C GLY A 481 -36.49 48.69 -2.13
N LEU A 482 -36.40 48.25 -3.37
CA LEU A 482 -35.31 48.44 -4.32
C LEU A 482 -35.10 49.93 -4.67
N GLU A 483 -34.12 50.59 -4.03
CA GLU A 483 -33.64 51.90 -4.45
C GLU A 483 -32.33 51.73 -5.26
N PRO A 484 -32.29 52.13 -6.55
CA PRO A 484 -31.07 52.11 -7.33
C PRO A 484 -30.01 53.04 -6.71
N ARG A 485 -28.73 52.65 -6.81
CA ARG A 485 -27.60 53.42 -6.23
C ARG A 485 -27.68 54.89 -6.59
N THR A 486 -27.52 55.74 -5.58
CA THR A 486 -27.55 57.21 -5.73
C THR A 486 -26.16 57.83 -5.90
N SER A 487 -25.08 57.08 -5.64
CA SER A 487 -23.70 57.59 -5.75
C SER A 487 -22.74 56.59 -6.37
N PHE A 488 -21.94 57.07 -7.32
CA PHE A 488 -20.86 56.33 -8.00
C PHE A 488 -19.47 56.90 -7.68
N LYS A 489 -19.33 57.66 -6.59
CA LYS A 489 -18.02 58.17 -6.16
C LYS A 489 -17.11 57.02 -5.77
N ALA A 490 -15.86 57.06 -6.22
CA ALA A 490 -14.88 56.02 -5.92
C ALA A 490 -14.70 55.86 -4.40
N TRP A 491 -14.97 54.66 -3.89
CA TRP A 491 -14.82 54.28 -2.49
C TRP A 491 -13.74 53.21 -2.36
N LYS A 492 -12.62 53.54 -1.72
CA LYS A 492 -11.49 52.62 -1.62
C LYS A 492 -11.57 51.80 -0.34
N VAL A 493 -11.64 50.48 -0.48
CA VAL A 493 -11.50 49.54 0.62
C VAL A 493 -10.15 48.84 0.49
N LEU A 494 -9.35 48.88 1.54
CA LEU A 494 -8.15 48.08 1.65
C LEU A 494 -8.57 46.69 2.13
N VAL A 495 -8.47 45.71 1.25
CA VAL A 495 -8.63 44.29 1.63
C VAL A 495 -7.29 43.81 2.17
N ARG A 496 -7.32 43.30 3.39
CA ARG A 496 -6.18 42.80 4.17
C ARG A 496 -6.41 41.34 4.56
N GLY A 497 -5.36 40.65 4.99
CA GLY A 497 -5.40 39.27 5.45
C GLY A 497 -5.58 38.22 4.35
N GLN A 498 -5.61 38.61 3.07
CA GLN A 498 -5.81 37.71 1.93
C GLN A 498 -4.56 37.61 1.04
N SER A 499 -4.23 36.42 0.58
CA SER A 499 -3.20 36.17 -0.44
C SER A 499 -3.75 36.23 -1.87
N GLU A 500 -2.89 36.02 -2.86
CA GLU A 500 -3.35 35.57 -4.18
C GLU A 500 -4.11 34.23 -4.07
N PRO A 501 -5.23 34.06 -4.79
CA PRO A 501 -5.97 32.81 -4.79
C PRO A 501 -5.13 31.65 -5.33
N TRP A 502 -5.22 30.49 -4.70
CA TRP A 502 -4.70 29.24 -5.26
C TRP A 502 -5.51 28.86 -6.50
N SER A 503 -4.84 28.67 -7.63
CA SER A 503 -5.51 28.21 -8.85
C SER A 503 -5.81 26.72 -8.78
N ASP A 504 -6.85 26.27 -9.49
CA ASP A 504 -7.20 24.84 -9.56
C ASP A 504 -6.01 23.96 -9.98
N MET A 505 -5.15 24.48 -10.85
CA MET A 505 -3.97 23.79 -11.33
C MET A 505 -2.85 23.68 -10.28
N GLU A 506 -2.67 24.68 -9.41
CA GLU A 506 -1.75 24.60 -8.27
C GLU A 506 -2.24 23.58 -7.23
N ILE A 507 -3.55 23.57 -6.98
CA ILE A 507 -4.19 22.60 -6.08
C ILE A 507 -4.03 21.18 -6.64
N GLU A 508 -4.29 20.99 -7.93
CA GLU A 508 -4.14 19.68 -8.57
C GLU A 508 -2.67 19.25 -8.62
N SER A 509 -1.74 20.17 -8.88
CA SER A 509 -0.30 19.88 -8.79
C SER A 509 0.10 19.41 -7.39
N ALA A 510 -0.42 20.03 -6.32
CA ALA A 510 -0.19 19.56 -4.96
C ALA A 510 -0.77 18.14 -4.72
N ARG A 511 -1.95 17.82 -5.27
CA ARG A 511 -2.54 16.47 -5.19
C ARG A 511 -1.72 15.42 -5.93
N GLU A 512 -1.31 15.70 -7.16
CA GLU A 512 -0.49 14.79 -7.95
C GLU A 512 0.87 14.54 -7.26
N PHE A 513 1.47 15.60 -6.72
CA PHE A 513 2.71 15.50 -5.94
C PHE A 513 2.50 14.59 -4.72
N ARG A 514 1.42 14.78 -3.95
CA ARG A 514 1.06 13.90 -2.83
C ARG A 514 0.95 12.44 -3.27
N ALA A 515 0.20 12.16 -4.34
CA ALA A 515 -0.01 10.80 -4.83
C ALA A 515 1.31 10.12 -5.23
N ALA A 516 2.22 10.86 -5.86
CA ALA A 516 3.52 10.36 -6.24
C ALA A 516 4.42 10.08 -5.02
N VAL A 517 4.45 10.98 -4.03
CA VAL A 517 5.20 10.77 -2.77
C VAL A 517 4.68 9.56 -2.01
N MET A 518 3.35 9.40 -1.89
CA MET A 518 2.72 8.24 -1.26
C MET A 518 3.08 6.93 -1.98
N THR A 519 3.09 6.93 -3.31
CA THR A 519 3.47 5.76 -4.11
C THR A 519 4.93 5.37 -3.88
N ILE A 520 5.84 6.35 -3.84
CA ILE A 520 7.26 6.10 -3.53
C ILE A 520 7.41 5.55 -2.11
N SER A 521 6.74 6.16 -1.12
CA SER A 521 6.80 5.70 0.27
C SER A 521 6.25 4.28 0.44
N LEU A 522 5.14 3.94 -0.24
CA LEU A 522 4.57 2.59 -0.18
C LEU A 522 5.52 1.56 -0.79
N LYS A 523 6.06 1.85 -1.98
CA LYS A 523 7.02 0.97 -2.64
C LYS A 523 8.26 0.74 -1.79
N ARG A 524 8.80 1.77 -1.12
CA ARG A 524 9.94 1.63 -0.20
C ARG A 524 9.59 0.79 1.03
N ALA A 525 8.38 0.91 1.56
CA ALA A 525 7.93 0.08 2.66
C ALA A 525 7.79 -1.40 2.26
N GLU A 526 7.28 -1.67 1.05
CA GLU A 526 7.20 -3.02 0.47
C GLU A 526 8.61 -3.61 0.24
N GLU A 527 9.52 -2.89 -0.41
CA GLU A 527 10.92 -3.31 -0.62
C GLU A 527 11.63 -3.63 0.70
N ALA A 528 11.43 -2.79 1.73
CA ALA A 528 12.00 -3.01 3.06
C ALA A 528 11.39 -4.24 3.76
N ALA A 529 10.09 -4.47 3.61
CA ALA A 529 9.40 -5.63 4.16
C ALA A 529 9.86 -6.93 3.48
N GLU A 530 9.96 -6.95 2.15
CA GLU A 530 10.48 -8.07 1.38
C GLU A 530 11.93 -8.39 1.74
N LEU A 531 12.79 -7.37 1.86
CA LEU A 531 14.18 -7.55 2.28
C LEU A 531 14.27 -8.10 3.71
N SER A 532 13.42 -7.62 4.63
CA SER A 532 13.36 -8.11 6.00
C SER A 532 12.90 -9.57 6.06
N GLU A 533 11.88 -9.95 5.28
CA GLU A 533 11.40 -11.33 5.18
C GLU A 533 12.45 -12.25 4.57
N SER A 534 13.10 -11.83 3.50
CA SER A 534 14.19 -12.57 2.85
C SER A 534 15.37 -12.79 3.81
N ARG A 535 15.77 -11.74 4.54
CA ARG A 535 16.81 -11.81 5.57
C ARG A 535 16.41 -12.78 6.69
N PHE A 536 15.17 -12.74 7.17
CA PHE A 536 14.66 -13.67 8.17
C PHE A 536 14.77 -15.12 7.68
N LYS A 537 14.26 -15.42 6.47
CA LYS A 537 14.36 -16.76 5.87
C LYS A 537 15.81 -17.21 5.75
N GLN A 538 16.71 -16.38 5.22
CA GLN A 538 18.12 -16.77 5.08
C GLN A 538 18.79 -17.09 6.42
N LEU A 539 18.53 -16.28 7.46
CA LEU A 539 19.06 -16.51 8.80
C LEU A 539 18.56 -17.84 9.39
N THR A 540 17.26 -18.12 9.29
CA THR A 540 16.67 -19.36 9.82
C THR A 540 17.08 -20.60 9.02
N HIS A 541 17.32 -20.48 7.72
CA HIS A 541 17.86 -21.56 6.87
C HIS A 541 19.34 -21.87 7.18
N ALA A 542 20.13 -20.87 7.58
CA ALA A 542 21.54 -21.04 7.94
C ALA A 542 21.74 -21.68 9.33
N LEU A 543 20.72 -21.69 10.19
CA LEU A 543 20.79 -22.34 11.51
C LEU A 543 20.82 -23.88 11.38
N PRO A 544 21.64 -24.58 12.18
CA PRO A 544 21.66 -26.04 12.20
C PRO A 544 20.42 -26.65 12.88
N ASN A 545 19.62 -25.84 13.57
CA ASN A 545 18.43 -26.25 14.32
C ASN A 545 17.20 -26.33 13.42
N LEU A 546 16.21 -27.13 13.82
CA LEU A 546 14.87 -27.04 13.25
C LEU A 546 14.23 -25.76 13.79
N VAL A 547 13.72 -24.89 12.93
CA VAL A 547 13.12 -23.60 13.33
C VAL A 547 11.69 -23.54 12.82
N TRP A 548 10.79 -23.09 13.69
CA TRP A 548 9.39 -22.90 13.38
C TRP A 548 8.85 -21.63 14.06
N THR A 549 7.81 -21.05 13.49
CA THR A 549 7.02 -20.00 14.15
C THR A 549 5.54 -20.36 14.11
N THR A 550 4.79 -19.85 15.09
CA THR A 550 3.34 -20.00 15.15
C THR A 550 2.65 -18.66 15.29
N ASN A 551 1.36 -18.63 14.99
CA ASN A 551 0.46 -17.56 15.45
C ASN A 551 0.19 -17.67 16.97
N ASP A 552 -0.64 -16.77 17.50
CA ASP A 552 -1.00 -16.76 18.94
C ASP A 552 -1.77 -18.02 19.38
N ASP A 553 -2.50 -18.66 18.46
CA ASP A 553 -3.24 -19.92 18.70
C ASP A 553 -2.35 -21.18 18.68
N GLY A 554 -1.04 -21.01 18.42
CA GLY A 554 -0.06 -22.09 18.37
C GLY A 554 -0.01 -22.87 17.04
N LEU A 555 -0.67 -22.37 15.99
CA LEU A 555 -0.61 -22.95 14.64
C LEU A 555 0.61 -22.47 13.88
N LEU A 556 1.33 -23.40 13.25
CA LEU A 556 2.51 -23.13 12.43
C LEU A 556 2.17 -22.16 11.29
N ASN A 557 2.98 -21.11 11.15
CA ASN A 557 2.89 -20.15 10.04
C ASN A 557 4.20 -20.02 9.26
N TYR A 558 5.31 -20.56 9.77
CA TYR A 558 6.57 -20.70 9.04
C TYR A 558 7.42 -21.83 9.65
N VAL A 559 8.15 -22.53 8.77
CA VAL A 559 9.15 -23.55 9.13
C VAL A 559 10.38 -23.42 8.22
N ASN A 560 11.58 -23.63 8.78
CA ASN A 560 12.80 -23.61 7.98
C ASN A 560 12.99 -24.90 7.15
N GLU A 561 13.97 -24.90 6.24
CA GLU A 561 14.24 -26.03 5.33
C GLU A 561 14.64 -27.29 6.11
N ARG A 562 15.42 -27.14 7.19
CA ARG A 562 15.78 -28.26 8.07
C ARG A 562 14.57 -28.96 8.66
N TRP A 563 13.55 -28.22 9.08
CA TRP A 563 12.29 -28.81 9.54
C TRP A 563 11.59 -29.63 8.44
N ARG A 564 11.56 -29.10 7.21
CA ARG A 564 10.98 -29.80 6.05
C ARG A 564 11.77 -31.05 5.66
N ASP A 565 13.10 -30.99 5.69
CA ASP A 565 13.98 -32.14 5.43
C ASP A 565 13.73 -33.30 6.40
N GLN A 566 13.31 -33.01 7.63
CA GLN A 566 12.96 -34.03 8.63
C GLN A 566 11.55 -34.63 8.44
N GLY A 567 10.79 -34.20 7.44
CA GLY A 567 9.47 -34.77 7.13
C GLY A 567 8.39 -34.52 8.20
N LEU A 568 8.57 -33.50 9.04
CA LEU A 568 7.63 -33.20 10.15
C LEU A 568 6.32 -32.55 9.68
N GLY A 569 6.21 -32.11 8.43
CA GLY A 569 5.04 -31.39 7.88
C GLY A 569 4.94 -29.95 8.39
N ASP A 570 4.21 -29.08 7.68
CA ASP A 570 4.21 -27.62 7.87
C ASP A 570 2.90 -27.03 8.42
N GLU A 571 1.82 -27.80 8.48
CA GLU A 571 0.52 -27.36 9.01
C GLU A 571 0.25 -27.84 10.45
N GLY A 572 -0.68 -27.22 11.17
CA GLY A 572 -1.07 -27.63 12.53
C GLY A 572 -0.11 -27.13 13.62
N ARG A 573 -0.03 -27.83 14.76
CA ARG A 573 0.83 -27.48 15.90
C ARG A 573 2.11 -28.32 15.91
N TRP A 574 3.22 -27.75 16.38
CA TRP A 574 4.52 -28.43 16.35
C TRP A 574 4.55 -29.76 17.13
N PHE A 575 3.66 -29.95 18.11
CA PHE A 575 3.51 -31.16 18.93
C PHE A 575 2.33 -32.08 18.52
N ASP A 576 1.75 -31.88 17.33
CA ASP A 576 0.64 -32.69 16.86
C ASP A 576 1.02 -34.17 16.64
N GLN A 577 -0.02 -35.02 16.65
CA GLN A 577 0.12 -36.46 16.48
C GLN A 577 0.85 -36.78 15.17
N GLY A 578 1.90 -37.59 15.24
CA GLY A 578 2.77 -37.83 14.09
C GLY A 578 4.18 -37.33 14.30
N ARG A 579 4.36 -36.21 15.00
CA ARG A 579 5.63 -35.47 15.14
C ARG A 579 6.41 -35.78 16.42
N VAL A 580 5.68 -35.92 17.53
CA VAL A 580 6.23 -36.24 18.85
C VAL A 580 5.91 -37.69 19.18
N PHE A 581 6.82 -38.36 19.88
CA PHE A 581 6.61 -39.72 20.40
C PHE A 581 5.40 -39.76 21.36
N GLU A 582 4.60 -40.82 21.31
CA GLU A 582 3.29 -40.87 21.98
C GLU A 582 3.37 -40.59 23.49
N GLU A 583 4.37 -41.15 24.18
CA GLU A 583 4.57 -40.97 25.62
C GLU A 583 4.95 -39.53 26.01
N ASP A 584 5.60 -38.78 25.12
CA ASP A 584 6.05 -37.42 25.42
C ASP A 584 4.96 -36.37 25.10
N ARG A 585 3.94 -36.76 24.33
CA ARG A 585 2.94 -35.85 23.75
C ARG A 585 2.06 -35.17 24.80
N GLU A 586 1.47 -35.94 25.74
CA GLU A 586 0.60 -35.38 26.79
C GLU A 586 1.34 -34.35 27.64
N ARG A 587 2.56 -34.69 28.08
CA ARG A 587 3.44 -33.78 28.83
C ARG A 587 3.76 -32.52 28.05
N CYS A 588 4.03 -32.62 26.74
CA CYS A 588 4.28 -31.45 25.90
C CYS A 588 3.06 -30.54 25.79
N MET A 589 1.86 -31.13 25.61
CA MET A 589 0.61 -30.37 25.51
C MET A 589 0.33 -29.58 26.79
N GLU A 590 0.54 -30.18 27.96
CA GLU A 590 0.35 -29.52 29.26
C GLU A 590 1.35 -28.38 29.46
N LEU A 591 2.64 -28.64 29.25
CA LEU A 591 3.70 -27.64 29.40
C LEU A 591 3.51 -26.47 28.41
N TRP A 592 3.10 -26.77 27.17
CA TRP A 592 2.81 -25.76 26.16
C TRP A 592 1.60 -24.90 26.56
N ALA A 593 0.53 -25.51 27.08
CA ALA A 593 -0.66 -24.78 27.51
C ALA A 593 -0.38 -23.83 28.69
N VAL A 594 0.57 -24.18 29.56
CA VAL A 594 1.04 -23.29 30.64
C VAL A 594 1.84 -22.13 30.05
N ALA A 595 2.83 -22.41 29.19
CA ALA A 595 3.65 -21.37 28.55
C ALA A 595 2.81 -20.35 27.77
N VAL A 596 1.81 -20.80 27.01
CA VAL A 596 0.90 -19.91 26.26
C VAL A 596 0.06 -19.02 27.18
N ARG A 597 -0.45 -19.59 28.28
CA ARG A 597 -1.28 -18.86 29.26
C ARG A 597 -0.49 -17.82 30.03
N GLU A 598 0.73 -18.16 30.45
CA GLU A 598 1.59 -17.30 31.26
C GLU A 598 2.44 -16.35 30.40
N GLY A 599 2.58 -16.61 29.10
CA GLY A 599 3.43 -15.84 28.19
C GLY A 599 4.93 -16.01 28.47
N THR A 600 5.34 -17.15 29.03
CA THR A 600 6.72 -17.48 29.38
C THR A 600 7.39 -18.36 28.33
N ALA A 601 8.72 -18.41 28.32
CA ALA A 601 9.45 -19.31 27.42
C ALA A 601 9.13 -20.79 27.73
N PHE A 602 8.94 -21.58 26.67
CA PHE A 602 8.76 -23.03 26.74
C PHE A 602 10.11 -23.73 26.56
N GLU A 603 10.39 -24.74 27.39
CA GLU A 603 11.56 -25.61 27.25
C GLU A 603 11.21 -27.05 27.64
N ALA A 604 11.48 -28.01 26.75
CA ALA A 604 11.31 -29.44 27.03
C ALA A 604 12.23 -30.31 26.16
N GLU A 605 12.81 -31.35 26.75
CA GLU A 605 13.42 -32.46 26.01
C GLU A 605 12.33 -33.44 25.58
N VAL A 606 12.24 -33.73 24.29
CA VAL A 606 11.16 -34.54 23.69
C VAL A 606 11.73 -35.42 22.59
N ARG A 607 11.14 -36.60 22.38
CA ARG A 607 11.45 -37.44 21.22
C ARG A 607 10.63 -36.99 20.03
N LEU A 608 11.30 -36.49 19.00
CA LEU A 608 10.70 -36.22 17.69
C LEU A 608 10.83 -37.44 16.79
N LEU A 609 9.80 -37.67 15.97
CA LEU A 609 9.73 -38.74 14.99
C LEU A 609 10.11 -38.16 13.63
N CYS A 610 11.37 -38.36 13.23
CA CYS A 610 11.96 -37.74 12.06
C CYS A 610 12.06 -38.71 10.87
N GLY A 611 11.86 -38.19 9.65
CA GLY A 611 11.95 -38.92 8.40
C GLY A 611 10.74 -39.83 8.12
N THR A 612 10.71 -40.43 6.92
CA THR A 612 9.63 -41.35 6.49
C THR A 612 9.58 -42.62 7.34
N ASP A 613 10.74 -43.04 7.85
CA ASP A 613 10.90 -44.24 8.68
C ASP A 613 10.61 -43.96 10.17
N ARG A 614 10.23 -42.71 10.51
CA ARG A 614 9.86 -42.25 11.86
C ARG A 614 10.91 -42.61 12.92
N VAL A 615 12.17 -42.29 12.63
CA VAL A 615 13.29 -42.51 13.53
C VAL A 615 13.17 -41.60 14.74
N GLU A 616 13.31 -42.18 15.93
CA GLU A 616 13.27 -41.46 17.20
C GLU A 616 14.54 -40.64 17.40
N ARG A 617 14.38 -39.32 17.61
CA ARG A 617 15.48 -38.42 17.92
C ARG A 617 15.18 -37.57 19.13
N TRP A 618 16.08 -37.58 20.10
CA TRP A 618 15.97 -36.69 21.25
C TRP A 618 16.21 -35.25 20.82
N ASN A 619 15.28 -34.36 21.15
CA ASN A 619 15.36 -32.95 20.79
C ASN A 619 15.06 -32.07 22.01
N LEU A 620 15.89 -31.05 22.23
CA LEU A 620 15.57 -29.95 23.11
C LEU A 620 14.74 -28.92 22.33
N VAL A 621 13.46 -28.81 22.66
CA VAL A 621 12.56 -27.80 22.09
C VAL A 621 12.52 -26.59 23.01
N ARG A 622 12.89 -25.44 22.47
CA ARG A 622 12.77 -24.13 23.13
C ARG A 622 11.88 -23.22 22.31
N ALA A 623 10.96 -22.51 22.93
CA ALA A 623 10.16 -21.50 22.26
C ALA A 623 9.97 -20.24 23.10
N ALA A 624 9.93 -19.09 22.43
CA ALA A 624 9.72 -17.79 23.06
C ALA A 624 8.61 -17.01 22.33
N PRO A 625 7.79 -16.22 23.06
CA PRO A 625 6.78 -15.39 22.45
C PRO A 625 7.41 -14.13 21.83
N PHE A 626 6.88 -13.67 20.70
CA PHE A 626 7.18 -12.33 20.16
C PHE A 626 5.92 -11.48 20.14
N VAL A 627 6.07 -10.19 20.43
CA VAL A 627 4.98 -9.23 20.61
C VAL A 627 4.93 -8.23 19.46
N ARG A 628 3.73 -7.77 19.12
CA ARG A 628 3.53 -6.63 18.23
C ARG A 628 3.93 -5.34 18.95
N ALA A 629 4.09 -4.26 18.17
CA ALA A 629 4.39 -2.93 18.71
C ALA A 629 3.35 -2.41 19.72
N ASN A 630 2.10 -2.90 19.65
CA ASN A 630 1.02 -2.55 20.59
C ASN A 630 1.02 -3.37 21.89
N GLY A 631 2.05 -4.18 22.14
CA GLY A 631 2.18 -5.01 23.34
C GLY A 631 1.37 -6.31 23.34
N MET A 632 0.52 -6.56 22.34
CA MET A 632 -0.16 -7.85 22.18
C MET A 632 0.79 -8.89 21.62
N ARG A 633 0.71 -10.13 22.12
CA ARG A 633 1.50 -11.26 21.60
C ARG A 633 1.10 -11.54 20.15
N ALA A 634 2.10 -11.61 19.28
CA ALA A 634 1.92 -11.87 17.85
C ALA A 634 1.98 -13.36 17.53
N GLY A 635 2.75 -14.12 18.30
CA GLY A 635 3.00 -15.55 18.09
C GLY A 635 4.21 -16.05 18.85
N TRP A 636 4.70 -17.22 18.44
CA TRP A 636 5.85 -17.92 19.06
C TRP A 636 6.92 -18.24 18.03
N VAL A 637 8.18 -18.20 18.44
CA VAL A 637 9.31 -18.73 17.67
C VAL A 637 9.93 -19.88 18.46
N GLY A 638 10.15 -21.02 17.81
CA GLY A 638 10.69 -22.21 18.43
C GLY A 638 11.85 -22.82 17.66
N THR A 639 12.76 -23.45 18.41
CA THR A 639 13.92 -24.19 17.89
C THR A 639 13.97 -25.59 18.48
N CYS A 640 14.28 -26.59 17.67
CA CYS A 640 14.56 -27.96 18.11
C CYS A 640 16.06 -28.26 17.90
N THR A 641 16.75 -28.65 18.97
CA THR A 641 18.18 -29.02 18.95
C THR A 641 18.32 -30.52 19.16
N ASP A 642 18.93 -31.24 18.22
CA ASP A 642 19.15 -32.69 18.32
C ASP A 642 20.15 -32.99 19.47
N LEU A 643 19.73 -33.85 20.42
CA LEU A 643 20.48 -34.31 21.58
C LEU A 643 20.83 -35.81 21.51
N THR A 644 20.51 -36.49 20.40
CA THR A 644 20.63 -37.96 20.29
C THR A 644 22.05 -38.45 20.60
N ASP A 645 23.06 -37.87 19.94
CA ASP A 645 24.48 -38.13 20.17
C ASP A 645 24.91 -38.01 21.64
N ARG A 646 24.35 -37.04 22.37
CA ARG A 646 24.69 -36.80 23.77
C ARG A 646 24.14 -37.93 24.64
N HIS A 647 22.88 -38.30 24.45
CA HIS A 647 22.24 -39.38 25.20
C HIS A 647 22.95 -40.73 24.97
N GLU A 648 23.37 -41.03 23.75
CA GLU A 648 24.10 -42.26 23.44
C GLU A 648 25.47 -42.33 24.15
N ARG A 649 26.22 -41.22 24.17
CA ARG A 649 27.52 -41.16 24.87
C ARG A 649 27.39 -41.30 26.38
N GLU A 650 26.37 -40.68 26.98
CA GLU A 650 26.13 -40.80 28.43
C GLU A 650 25.81 -42.24 28.85
N LEU A 651 25.07 -42.99 28.02
CA LEU A 651 24.78 -44.41 28.27
C LEU A 651 26.04 -45.28 28.16
N ALA A 652 26.92 -45.01 27.18
CA ALA A 652 28.17 -45.75 27.01
C ALA A 652 29.13 -45.58 28.20
N LEU A 653 29.28 -44.35 28.72
CA LEU A 653 30.17 -44.05 29.85
C LEU A 653 29.77 -44.78 31.14
N LYS A 654 28.46 -44.85 31.44
CA LYS A 654 27.93 -45.56 32.61
C LYS A 654 28.27 -47.06 32.59
N LEU A 655 28.34 -47.67 31.40
CA LEU A 655 28.71 -49.07 31.24
C LEU A 655 30.21 -49.30 31.49
N THR A 656 31.06 -48.41 30.99
CA THR A 656 32.53 -48.49 31.16
C THR A 656 32.96 -48.30 32.62
N GLU A 657 32.32 -47.40 33.36
CA GLU A 657 32.64 -47.11 34.76
C GLU A 657 32.36 -48.32 35.67
N LYS A 658 31.26 -49.04 35.42
CA LYS A 658 30.90 -50.29 36.12
C LYS A 658 31.94 -51.41 35.91
N LEU A 659 32.53 -51.49 34.71
CA LEU A 659 33.52 -52.50 34.37
C LEU A 659 34.89 -52.21 35.00
N ALA A 660 35.31 -50.95 35.07
CA ALA A 660 36.60 -50.55 35.63
C ALA A 660 36.72 -50.75 37.16
N LEU A 661 35.62 -50.63 37.90
CA LEU A 661 35.59 -50.87 39.36
C LEU A 661 35.79 -52.34 39.72
N THR A 662 35.20 -53.26 38.94
CA THR A 662 35.27 -54.71 39.16
C THR A 662 36.70 -55.25 38.96
N GLY A 663 37.46 -54.70 38.03
CA GLY A 663 38.83 -55.14 37.74
C GLY A 663 39.87 -54.84 38.85
N ARG A 664 39.69 -53.76 39.63
CA ARG A 664 40.66 -53.33 40.67
C ARG A 664 40.53 -54.12 41.98
N MET A 665 39.32 -54.53 42.36
CA MET A 665 39.09 -55.30 43.59
C MET A 665 39.72 -56.70 43.53
N THR A 666 39.76 -57.31 42.35
CA THR A 666 40.28 -58.67 42.12
C THR A 666 41.79 -58.81 42.37
N SER A 667 42.60 -57.76 42.13
CA SER A 667 44.06 -57.83 42.27
C SER A 667 44.54 -57.78 43.73
N VAL A 668 43.87 -56.99 44.59
CA VAL A 668 44.22 -56.85 46.01
C VAL A 668 43.88 -58.14 46.77
N ILE A 669 42.66 -58.65 46.58
CA ILE A 669 42.19 -59.87 47.25
C ILE A 669 43.09 -61.06 46.91
N ALA A 670 43.50 -61.20 45.66
CA ALA A 670 44.31 -62.34 45.25
C ALA A 670 45.77 -62.26 45.75
N HIS A 671 46.31 -61.05 45.98
CA HIS A 671 47.61 -60.87 46.63
C HIS A 671 47.55 -61.24 48.12
N GLU A 672 46.46 -60.88 48.80
CA GLU A 672 46.29 -61.18 50.23
C GLU A 672 46.00 -62.66 50.51
N ILE A 673 45.41 -63.39 49.57
CA ILE A 673 45.18 -64.84 49.70
C ILE A 673 46.46 -65.65 49.40
N ASN A 674 47.30 -65.22 48.45
CA ASN A 674 48.52 -65.96 48.10
C ASN A 674 49.57 -65.95 49.22
N ASN A 675 49.71 -64.84 49.93
CA ASN A 675 50.68 -64.69 51.03
C ASN A 675 50.53 -65.75 52.15
N PRO A 676 49.34 -65.97 52.76
CA PRO A 676 49.16 -67.01 53.76
C PRO A 676 49.25 -68.42 53.16
N LEU A 677 48.86 -68.64 51.90
CA LEU A 677 48.99 -69.95 51.25
C LEU A 677 50.45 -70.37 51.09
N GLU A 678 51.35 -69.45 50.71
CA GLU A 678 52.80 -69.73 50.64
C GLU A 678 53.40 -70.05 52.00
N ALA A 679 52.95 -69.36 53.07
CA ALA A 679 53.38 -69.65 54.43
C ALA A 679 52.96 -71.06 54.88
N ILE A 680 51.71 -71.46 54.63
CA ILE A 680 51.21 -72.81 54.97
C ILE A 680 51.92 -73.88 54.12
N THR A 681 52.18 -73.60 52.84
CA THR A 681 52.91 -74.53 51.96
C THR A 681 54.33 -74.79 52.47
N ASN A 682 55.05 -73.75 52.93
CA ASN A 682 56.38 -73.90 53.52
C ASN A 682 56.35 -74.68 54.85
N LEU A 683 55.36 -74.45 55.70
CA LEU A 683 55.20 -75.20 56.96
C LEU A 683 54.97 -76.69 56.70
N LEU A 684 54.14 -77.03 55.71
CA LEU A 684 53.92 -78.43 55.31
C LEU A 684 55.18 -79.07 54.71
N TYR A 685 55.95 -78.32 53.92
CA TYR A 685 57.24 -78.79 53.39
C TYR A 685 58.23 -79.15 54.50
N LEU A 686 58.35 -78.30 55.54
CA LEU A 686 59.22 -78.55 56.69
C LEU A 686 58.73 -79.74 57.53
N LEU A 687 57.42 -79.85 57.77
CA LEU A 687 56.81 -80.97 58.48
C LEU A 687 57.02 -82.31 57.75
N ARG A 688 57.10 -82.30 56.42
CA ARG A 688 57.35 -83.51 55.62
C ARG A 688 58.73 -84.11 55.87
N ASP A 689 59.73 -83.27 56.11
CA ASP A 689 61.12 -83.69 56.31
C ASP A 689 61.42 -84.10 57.76
N GLU A 690 60.64 -83.65 58.75
CA GLU A 690 60.78 -84.09 60.16
C GLU A 690 60.03 -85.39 60.50
N VAL A 691 59.09 -85.83 59.66
CA VAL A 691 58.31 -87.06 59.91
C VAL A 691 58.99 -88.29 59.29
N ASP A 692 59.66 -89.07 60.14
CA ASP A 692 60.27 -90.36 59.79
C ASP A 692 59.27 -91.53 59.84
N GLY A 693 59.23 -92.34 58.77
CA GLY A 693 58.36 -93.53 58.62
C GLY A 693 57.10 -93.32 57.76
N ASP A 694 56.65 -94.38 57.10
CA ASP A 694 55.55 -94.39 56.10
C ASP A 694 54.14 -94.41 56.75
N GLY A 695 53.93 -93.53 57.73
CA GLY A 695 52.70 -93.45 58.52
C GLY A 695 51.61 -92.54 57.92
N PRO A 696 50.38 -92.58 58.46
CA PRO A 696 49.23 -91.79 57.96
C PRO A 696 49.47 -90.28 57.98
N ALA A 697 50.41 -89.78 58.79
CA ALA A 697 50.77 -88.36 58.85
C ALA A 697 51.38 -87.83 57.53
N LYS A 698 52.23 -88.60 56.84
CA LYS A 698 52.81 -88.21 55.54
C LYS A 698 51.74 -88.10 54.45
N SER A 699 50.74 -88.98 54.50
CA SER A 699 49.56 -88.97 53.63
C SER A 699 48.72 -87.70 53.84
N TYR A 700 48.48 -87.29 55.08
CA TYR A 700 47.75 -86.05 55.38
C TYR A 700 48.51 -84.79 54.96
N ILE A 701 49.84 -84.77 55.11
CA ILE A 701 50.69 -83.66 54.61
C ILE A 701 50.61 -83.58 53.08
N ALA A 702 50.72 -84.71 52.37
CA ALA A 702 50.60 -84.74 50.92
C ALA A 702 49.22 -84.29 50.42
N MET A 703 48.14 -84.66 51.12
CA MET A 703 46.79 -84.17 50.81
C MET A 703 46.65 -82.66 51.04
N ALA A 704 47.21 -82.14 52.14
CA ALA A 704 47.19 -80.70 52.43
C ALA A 704 48.04 -79.89 51.44
N GLU A 705 49.21 -80.40 51.03
CA GLU A 705 50.03 -79.80 49.96
C GLU A 705 49.27 -79.74 48.62
N SER A 706 48.55 -80.80 48.27
CA SER A 706 47.72 -80.85 47.06
C SER A 706 46.59 -79.81 47.06
N GLU A 707 45.88 -79.66 48.19
CA GLU A 707 44.81 -78.65 48.29
C GLU A 707 45.35 -77.22 48.31
N LEU A 708 46.51 -76.96 48.92
CA LEU A 708 47.16 -75.63 48.83
C LEU A 708 47.62 -75.30 47.42
N GLN A 709 48.20 -76.28 46.70
CA GLN A 709 48.55 -76.08 45.29
C GLN A 709 47.32 -75.79 44.43
N ARG A 710 46.18 -76.43 44.71
CA ARG A 710 44.92 -76.18 44.03
C ARG A 710 44.41 -74.75 44.28
N ILE A 711 44.41 -74.28 45.52
CA ILE A 711 43.97 -72.91 45.86
C ILE A 711 44.94 -71.85 45.30
N SER A 712 46.26 -72.10 45.34
CA SER A 712 47.25 -71.23 44.68
C SER A 712 47.06 -71.19 43.16
N GLY A 713 46.67 -72.31 42.55
CA GLY A 713 46.33 -72.39 41.12
C GLY A 713 45.12 -71.54 40.75
N ILE A 714 44.04 -71.60 41.54
CA ILE A 714 42.81 -70.83 41.33
C ILE A 714 43.11 -69.33 41.45
N THR A 715 43.79 -68.92 42.52
CA THR A 715 44.11 -67.50 42.76
C THR A 715 45.05 -66.94 41.69
N LYS A 716 46.06 -67.69 41.22
CA LYS A 716 46.94 -67.29 40.11
C LYS A 716 46.20 -67.16 38.78
N GLN A 717 45.21 -68.01 38.50
CA GLN A 717 44.35 -67.87 37.30
C GLN A 717 43.46 -66.63 37.38
N THR A 718 42.88 -66.33 38.55
CA THR A 718 42.07 -65.11 38.77
C THR A 718 42.91 -63.84 38.69
N LEU A 719 44.18 -63.88 39.12
CA LEU A 719 45.12 -62.75 39.06
C LEU A 719 45.59 -62.42 37.63
N ARG A 720 45.78 -63.44 36.77
CA ARG A 720 46.18 -63.24 35.36
C ARG A 720 45.13 -62.47 34.55
N TRP A 721 43.85 -62.60 34.88
CA TRP A 721 42.76 -61.84 34.24
C TRP A 721 42.81 -60.33 34.55
N SER A 722 43.34 -59.93 35.71
CA SER A 722 43.32 -58.54 36.18
C SER A 722 44.55 -57.72 35.76
N ARG A 723 45.67 -58.36 35.38
CA ARG A 723 46.96 -57.67 35.18
C ARG A 723 47.44 -57.44 33.73
N ASP A 724 46.75 -57.95 32.72
CA ASP A 724 47.27 -57.98 31.34
C ASP A 724 46.67 -56.91 30.40
N GLY A 725 46.78 -55.64 30.80
CA GLY A 725 46.47 -54.48 29.94
C GLY A 725 47.66 -53.89 29.16
N THR A 726 48.86 -54.47 29.25
CA THR A 726 50.11 -53.78 28.82
C THR A 726 51.08 -54.61 27.96
N GLN A 727 50.68 -55.75 27.40
CA GLN A 727 51.56 -56.53 26.51
C GLN A 727 51.39 -56.12 25.03
N LYS A 728 52.49 -55.97 24.30
CA LYS A 728 52.52 -55.59 22.88
C LYS A 728 52.36 -56.82 21.99
N ALA A 729 51.62 -56.66 20.89
CA ALA A 729 51.56 -57.68 19.84
C ALA A 729 52.89 -57.72 19.07
N GLU A 730 53.37 -58.93 18.77
CA GLU A 730 54.63 -59.16 18.08
C GLU A 730 54.44 -60.13 16.91
N HIS A 731 55.37 -60.11 15.95
CA HIS A 731 55.43 -61.08 14.87
C HIS A 731 56.22 -62.32 15.31
N GLY A 732 55.67 -63.50 15.03
CA GLY A 732 56.30 -64.79 15.30
C GLY A 732 55.90 -65.86 14.29
N THR A 733 56.23 -67.11 14.58
CA THR A 733 55.83 -68.27 13.78
C THR A 733 55.01 -69.24 14.62
N ALA A 734 54.19 -70.06 13.96
CA ALA A 734 53.41 -71.13 14.61
C ALA A 734 54.28 -72.07 15.45
N ALA A 735 55.54 -72.32 15.04
CA ALA A 735 56.50 -73.12 15.78
C ALA A 735 56.77 -72.57 17.20
N MET A 736 56.89 -71.25 17.37
CA MET A 736 57.08 -70.62 18.69
C MET A 736 55.88 -70.86 19.62
N LEU A 737 54.68 -70.91 19.03
CA LEU A 737 53.47 -71.23 19.76
C LEU A 737 53.41 -72.71 20.14
N PHE A 738 53.80 -73.60 19.24
CA PHE A 738 53.73 -75.05 19.44
C PHE A 738 54.80 -75.55 20.41
N ASP A 739 56.05 -75.17 20.24
CA ASP A 739 57.19 -75.74 20.97
C ASP A 739 57.08 -75.53 22.49
N ASP A 740 56.69 -74.33 22.92
CA ASP A 740 56.56 -74.00 24.34
C ASP A 740 55.38 -74.72 24.99
N VAL A 741 54.24 -74.78 24.30
CA VAL A 741 53.04 -75.48 24.79
C VAL A 741 53.27 -76.98 24.85
N LEU A 742 53.97 -77.56 23.87
CA LEU A 742 54.27 -78.99 23.84
C LEU A 742 55.32 -79.37 24.89
N ARG A 743 56.31 -78.52 25.17
CA ARG A 743 57.22 -78.70 26.30
C ARG A 743 56.47 -78.68 27.63
N LEU A 744 55.55 -77.74 27.82
CA LEU A 744 54.74 -77.63 29.02
C LEU A 744 53.88 -78.88 29.25
N LEU A 745 53.31 -79.45 28.19
CA LEU A 745 52.41 -80.60 28.25
C LEU A 745 53.09 -81.96 28.03
N ALA A 746 54.41 -82.00 27.83
CA ALA A 746 55.15 -83.21 27.49
C ALA A 746 54.93 -84.36 28.49
N GLY A 747 54.90 -84.04 29.79
CA GLY A 747 54.62 -85.03 30.83
C GLY A 747 53.21 -85.63 30.72
N LYS A 748 52.21 -84.80 30.43
CA LYS A 748 50.80 -85.20 30.31
C LYS A 748 50.55 -86.03 29.05
N ILE A 749 51.18 -85.65 27.94
CA ILE A 749 51.14 -86.37 26.66
C ILE A 749 51.77 -87.76 26.81
N ARG A 750 52.94 -87.84 27.46
CA ARG A 750 53.64 -89.12 27.73
C ARG A 750 52.87 -90.03 28.67
N ASN A 751 52.32 -89.50 29.77
CA ASN A 751 51.58 -90.29 30.76
C ASN A 751 50.30 -90.93 30.19
N ARG A 752 49.74 -90.39 29.10
CA ARG A 752 48.57 -90.92 28.41
C ARG A 752 48.89 -91.64 27.10
N GLU A 753 50.17 -91.82 26.78
CA GLU A 753 50.65 -92.46 25.54
C GLU A 753 50.03 -91.86 24.26
N VAL A 754 49.75 -90.55 24.26
CA VAL A 754 49.09 -89.89 23.14
C VAL A 754 50.06 -89.72 21.97
N THR A 755 49.66 -90.19 20.79
CA THR A 755 50.40 -89.95 19.55
C THR A 755 50.07 -88.55 19.03
N LEU A 756 51.06 -87.66 19.08
CA LEU A 756 50.91 -86.26 18.68
C LEU A 756 51.51 -86.02 17.28
N THR A 757 50.73 -85.42 16.38
CA THR A 757 51.21 -84.98 15.06
C THR A 757 51.15 -83.46 14.95
N VAL A 758 52.27 -82.81 14.60
CA VAL A 758 52.35 -81.35 14.44
C VAL A 758 52.70 -81.02 12.99
N SER A 759 51.95 -80.12 12.37
CA SER A 759 52.22 -79.64 11.01
C SER A 759 52.04 -78.13 10.88
N GLY A 760 52.70 -77.51 9.89
CA GLY A 760 52.53 -76.08 9.61
C GLY A 760 53.30 -75.11 10.52
N GLY A 761 54.36 -75.56 11.20
CA GLY A 761 55.15 -74.70 12.12
C GLY A 761 55.73 -73.42 11.51
N GLY A 762 55.90 -73.36 10.18
CA GLY A 762 56.42 -72.19 9.47
C GLY A 762 55.40 -71.09 9.17
N THR A 763 54.13 -71.24 9.55
CA THR A 763 53.10 -70.22 9.28
C THR A 763 53.34 -68.96 10.12
N PRO A 764 53.34 -67.75 9.51
CA PRO A 764 53.51 -66.49 10.24
C PRO A 764 52.32 -66.21 11.14
N LEU A 765 52.61 -65.61 12.30
CA LEU A 765 51.64 -65.28 13.35
C LEU A 765 51.87 -63.83 13.79
N PHE A 766 50.79 -63.09 14.04
CA PHE A 766 50.84 -61.78 14.68
C PHE A 766 49.88 -61.75 15.87
N GLY A 767 50.38 -61.34 17.03
CA GLY A 767 49.57 -61.22 18.24
C GLY A 767 50.40 -61.23 19.51
N VAL A 768 49.72 -61.20 20.65
CA VAL A 768 50.37 -61.33 21.96
C VAL A 768 50.66 -62.82 22.19
N ILE A 769 51.91 -63.23 21.95
CA ILE A 769 52.32 -64.65 21.90
C ILE A 769 51.96 -65.41 23.18
N SER A 770 52.16 -64.81 24.36
CA SER A 770 51.79 -65.38 25.67
C SER A 770 50.29 -65.68 25.80
N GLN A 771 49.42 -64.80 25.29
CA GLN A 771 47.97 -64.99 25.31
C GLN A 771 47.53 -66.09 24.33
N LEU A 772 48.15 -66.14 23.16
CA LEU A 772 47.89 -67.20 22.18
C LEU A 772 48.42 -68.56 22.66
N GLN A 773 49.57 -68.60 23.36
CA GLN A 773 50.09 -69.80 24.04
C GLN A 773 49.10 -70.32 25.07
N GLN A 774 48.42 -69.44 25.80
CA GLN A 774 47.37 -69.82 26.74
C GLN A 774 46.16 -70.44 26.04
N VAL A 775 45.71 -69.84 24.92
CA VAL A 775 44.64 -70.42 24.09
C VAL A 775 45.03 -71.83 23.64
N LEU A 776 46.22 -71.99 23.08
CA LEU A 776 46.68 -73.27 22.57
C LEU A 776 46.88 -74.31 23.70
N ALA A 777 47.45 -73.93 24.83
CA ALA A 777 47.63 -74.83 25.97
C ALA A 777 46.29 -75.35 26.51
N ASN A 778 45.26 -74.49 26.56
CA ASN A 778 43.90 -74.89 26.94
C ASN A 778 43.31 -75.88 25.94
N LEU A 779 43.44 -75.61 24.63
CA LEU A 779 42.90 -76.47 23.58
C LEU A 779 43.60 -77.84 23.53
N VAL A 780 44.94 -77.86 23.57
CA VAL A 780 45.74 -79.10 23.54
C VAL A 780 45.54 -79.90 24.82
N SER A 781 45.49 -79.25 25.98
CA SER A 781 45.17 -79.96 27.23
C SER A 781 43.77 -80.58 27.19
N ASN A 782 42.78 -79.88 26.63
CA ASN A 782 41.43 -80.43 26.48
C ASN A 782 41.39 -81.60 25.50
N ALA A 783 42.11 -81.52 24.38
CA ALA A 783 42.25 -82.62 23.41
C ALA A 783 42.92 -83.87 24.02
N VAL A 784 44.02 -83.69 24.75
CA VAL A 784 44.74 -84.78 25.45
C VAL A 784 43.87 -85.41 26.56
N ASP A 785 43.04 -84.62 27.22
CA ASP A 785 42.13 -85.13 28.24
C ASP A 785 40.95 -85.93 27.64
N ALA A 786 40.53 -85.58 26.43
CA ALA A 786 39.37 -86.19 25.75
C ALA A 786 39.68 -87.54 25.08
N VAL A 787 40.96 -87.84 24.81
CA VAL A 787 41.38 -89.10 24.20
C VAL A 787 41.63 -90.20 25.25
N PRO A 788 41.28 -91.47 24.93
CA PRO A 788 41.72 -92.62 25.71
C PRO A 788 43.24 -92.83 25.61
N VAL A 789 43.81 -93.62 26.51
CA VAL A 789 45.25 -93.97 26.50
C VAL A 789 45.64 -94.57 25.14
N GLY A 790 46.68 -94.04 24.49
CA GLY A 790 47.08 -94.46 23.14
C GLY A 790 46.37 -93.71 21.98
N GLY A 791 45.51 -92.73 22.29
CA GLY A 791 44.77 -91.95 21.29
C GLY A 791 45.62 -90.97 20.48
N ARG A 792 45.02 -90.35 19.45
CA ARG A 792 45.71 -89.39 18.56
C ARG A 792 45.22 -87.96 18.77
N VAL A 793 46.15 -87.02 18.84
CA VAL A 793 45.91 -85.57 18.85
C VAL A 793 46.77 -84.95 17.75
N TRP A 794 46.25 -83.98 17.01
CA TRP A 794 47.03 -83.23 16.03
C TRP A 794 46.89 -81.73 16.20
N ILE A 795 47.96 -81.02 15.86
CA ILE A 795 48.00 -79.56 15.78
C ILE A 795 48.46 -79.22 14.38
N SER A 796 47.70 -78.40 13.67
CA SER A 796 48.07 -77.94 12.34
C SER A 796 47.86 -76.44 12.21
N ALA A 797 48.84 -75.75 11.64
CA ALA A 797 48.71 -74.37 11.22
C ALA A 797 48.71 -74.26 9.70
N LYS A 798 47.90 -73.36 9.15
CA LYS A 798 47.92 -73.00 7.73
C LYS A 798 47.68 -71.51 7.56
N ALA A 799 48.28 -70.93 6.53
CA ALA A 799 47.92 -69.60 6.07
C ALA A 799 46.52 -69.67 5.43
N SER A 800 45.66 -68.71 5.77
CA SER A 800 44.35 -68.49 5.18
C SER A 800 44.38 -67.11 4.51
N GLY A 801 43.56 -66.85 3.49
CA GLY A 801 43.56 -65.56 2.76
C GLY A 801 43.20 -64.33 3.60
N SER A 802 42.89 -64.51 4.88
CA SER A 802 42.63 -63.48 5.89
C SER A 802 43.59 -63.51 7.08
N GLY A 803 44.63 -64.36 7.09
CA GLY A 803 45.60 -64.51 8.20
C GLY A 803 46.07 -65.94 8.46
N MET A 804 46.03 -66.36 9.72
CA MET A 804 46.48 -67.68 10.17
C MET A 804 45.31 -68.49 10.73
N GLU A 805 45.21 -69.78 10.38
CA GLU A 805 44.31 -70.72 11.04
C GLU A 805 45.10 -71.81 11.76
N VAL A 806 44.88 -71.95 13.07
CA VAL A 806 45.38 -73.06 13.90
C VAL A 806 44.23 -74.01 14.18
N GLU A 807 44.38 -75.28 13.79
CA GLU A 807 43.46 -76.36 14.15
C GLU A 807 44.10 -77.28 15.18
N VAL A 808 43.38 -77.56 16.27
CA VAL A 808 43.68 -78.62 17.23
C VAL A 808 42.58 -79.66 17.12
N GLY A 809 42.95 -80.91 16.85
CA GLY A 809 42.00 -82.01 16.74
C GLY A 809 42.38 -83.23 17.54
N ASP A 810 41.37 -84.00 17.92
CA ASP A 810 41.51 -85.25 18.68
C ASP A 810 40.60 -86.36 18.13
N THR A 811 40.94 -87.61 18.47
CA THR A 811 40.09 -88.80 18.24
C THR A 811 39.37 -89.26 19.52
N GLY A 812 38.94 -88.29 20.34
CA GLY A 812 38.33 -88.54 21.64
C GLY A 812 36.82 -88.83 21.59
N LEU A 813 36.17 -88.75 22.75
CA LEU A 813 34.75 -89.08 22.92
C LEU A 813 33.77 -88.19 22.13
N GLY A 814 34.19 -87.00 21.70
CA GLY A 814 33.32 -86.00 21.08
C GLY A 814 32.28 -85.39 22.05
N MET A 815 31.51 -84.41 21.56
CA MET A 815 30.52 -83.64 22.35
C MET A 815 29.12 -83.72 21.75
N THR A 816 28.08 -83.74 22.58
CA THR A 816 26.68 -83.67 22.13
C THR A 816 26.32 -82.23 21.69
N GLU A 817 25.24 -82.08 20.91
CA GLU A 817 24.75 -80.75 20.51
C GLU A 817 24.42 -79.84 21.70
N GLU A 818 23.91 -80.40 22.80
CA GLU A 818 23.60 -79.62 23.99
C GLU A 818 24.87 -79.09 24.66
N MET A 819 25.94 -79.90 24.68
CA MET A 819 27.25 -79.50 25.20
C MET A 819 27.85 -78.41 24.31
N LEU A 820 27.80 -78.56 22.98
CA LEU A 820 28.32 -77.57 22.01
C LEU A 820 27.69 -76.18 22.16
N ARG A 821 26.42 -76.08 22.56
CA ARG A 821 25.78 -74.76 22.81
C ARG A 821 26.26 -74.10 24.11
N LYS A 822 26.80 -74.88 25.05
CA LYS A 822 27.19 -74.44 26.39
C LYS A 822 28.71 -74.34 26.60
N ILE A 823 29.55 -74.90 25.72
CA ILE A 823 31.00 -74.97 25.92
C ILE A 823 31.72 -73.62 26.08
N PHE A 824 31.13 -72.55 25.56
CA PHE A 824 31.65 -71.19 25.69
C PHE A 824 30.98 -70.40 26.82
N GLN A 825 30.03 -70.99 27.56
CA GLN A 825 29.50 -70.34 28.74
C GLN A 825 30.52 -70.39 29.88
N PRO A 826 30.70 -69.30 30.63
CA PRO A 826 31.60 -69.30 31.78
C PRO A 826 31.12 -70.31 32.84
N PHE A 827 32.08 -71.01 33.46
CA PHE A 827 31.89 -72.04 34.49
C PHE A 827 31.27 -73.37 34.02
N TYR A 828 31.11 -73.58 32.71
CA TYR A 828 30.65 -74.85 32.19
C TYR A 828 31.80 -75.86 32.05
N SER A 829 31.76 -76.99 32.77
CA SER A 829 32.77 -78.05 32.68
C SER A 829 32.17 -79.46 32.69
N THR A 830 32.81 -80.37 31.97
CA THR A 830 32.43 -81.78 31.83
C THR A 830 33.31 -82.72 32.65
N LYS A 831 34.29 -82.17 33.37
CA LYS A 831 35.34 -82.91 34.10
C LYS A 831 35.13 -82.95 35.63
N GLY A 832 33.93 -82.61 36.11
CA GLY A 832 33.62 -82.56 37.55
C GLY A 832 34.51 -81.56 38.32
N ASP A 833 34.85 -81.87 39.57
CA ASP A 833 35.60 -81.00 40.51
C ASP A 833 37.04 -80.64 40.08
N LEU A 834 37.53 -81.23 38.98
CA LEU A 834 38.85 -80.99 38.39
C LEU A 834 38.83 -79.90 37.29
N GLY A 835 37.66 -79.46 36.81
CA GLY A 835 37.53 -78.49 35.71
C GLY A 835 36.84 -77.20 36.12
N ASN A 836 37.53 -76.05 36.00
CA ASN A 836 37.01 -74.73 36.39
C ASN A 836 35.99 -74.11 35.40
N GLY A 837 35.78 -74.73 34.23
CA GLY A 837 34.83 -74.28 33.21
C GLY A 837 35.08 -72.90 32.59
N LEU A 838 36.24 -72.29 32.84
CA LEU A 838 36.59 -70.96 32.34
C LEU A 838 37.52 -71.00 31.12
N GLY A 839 38.21 -72.11 30.89
CA GLY A 839 39.27 -72.20 29.87
C GLY A 839 38.82 -71.91 28.44
N LEU A 840 37.68 -72.44 27.99
CA LEU A 840 37.17 -72.23 26.63
C LEU A 840 36.54 -70.83 26.44
N TYR A 841 35.85 -70.31 27.46
CA TYR A 841 35.31 -68.95 27.48
C TYR A 841 36.45 -67.91 27.38
N ILE A 842 37.50 -68.05 28.19
CA ILE A 842 38.67 -67.18 28.14
C ILE A 842 39.39 -67.30 26.78
N SER A 843 39.48 -68.52 26.22
CA SER A 843 40.07 -68.71 24.90
C SER A 843 39.29 -67.97 23.80
N GLN A 844 37.96 -67.97 23.85
CA GLN A 844 37.13 -67.21 22.91
C GLN A 844 37.38 -65.70 23.04
N GLU A 845 37.38 -65.17 24.26
CA GLU A 845 37.57 -63.73 24.50
C GLU A 845 38.97 -63.26 24.04
N ILE A 846 40.02 -64.06 24.27
CA ILE A 846 41.37 -63.76 23.79
C ILE A 846 41.39 -63.72 22.25
N VAL A 847 40.78 -64.69 21.58
CA VAL A 847 40.75 -64.77 20.12
C VAL A 847 39.95 -63.61 19.51
N GLU A 848 38.81 -63.24 20.09
CA GLU A 848 38.00 -62.09 19.68
C GLU A 848 38.76 -60.76 19.83
N ARG A 849 39.51 -60.57 20.94
CA ARG A 849 40.37 -59.40 21.14
C ARG A 849 41.49 -59.28 20.10
N HIS A 850 41.94 -60.41 19.56
CA HIS A 850 42.89 -60.45 18.44
C HIS A 850 42.22 -60.26 17.06
N GLY A 851 40.91 -60.00 17.02
CA GLY A 851 40.13 -59.88 15.78
C GLY A 851 39.93 -61.22 15.07
N GLY A 852 40.14 -62.33 15.78
CA GLY A 852 40.00 -63.68 15.28
C GLY A 852 38.65 -64.32 15.60
N GLN A 853 38.46 -65.56 15.14
CA GLN A 853 37.27 -66.36 15.41
C GLN A 853 37.67 -67.77 15.84
N LEU A 854 37.01 -68.29 16.88
CA LEU A 854 37.17 -69.66 17.35
C LEU A 854 35.92 -70.47 16.96
N THR A 855 36.11 -71.57 16.23
CA THR A 855 35.04 -72.46 15.79
C THR A 855 35.30 -73.88 16.24
N VAL A 856 34.24 -74.61 16.59
CA VAL A 856 34.33 -75.98 17.11
C VAL A 856 33.40 -76.88 16.32
N VAL A 857 33.94 -78.01 15.87
CA VAL A 857 33.18 -79.10 15.26
C VAL A 857 33.48 -80.36 16.07
N SER A 858 32.45 -81.01 16.58
CA SER A 858 32.60 -82.22 17.40
C SER A 858 31.49 -83.20 17.09
N GLU A 859 31.83 -84.49 17.03
CA GLU A 859 30.89 -85.57 16.81
C GLU A 859 31.17 -86.70 17.81
N VAL A 860 30.11 -87.18 18.46
CA VAL A 860 30.20 -88.20 19.53
C VAL A 860 30.79 -89.49 18.97
N GLY A 861 31.88 -89.97 19.57
CA GLY A 861 32.61 -91.17 19.16
C GLY A 861 33.63 -90.98 18.03
N VAL A 862 33.71 -89.78 17.43
CA VAL A 862 34.66 -89.47 16.36
C VAL A 862 35.78 -88.54 16.85
N GLY A 863 35.44 -87.56 17.71
CA GLY A 863 36.38 -86.62 18.33
C GLY A 863 36.01 -85.15 18.09
N THR A 864 36.89 -84.24 18.52
CA THR A 864 36.68 -82.78 18.39
C THR A 864 37.74 -82.13 17.52
N ARG A 865 37.35 -81.12 16.75
CA ARG A 865 38.25 -80.19 16.05
C ARG A 865 37.90 -78.77 16.43
N VAL A 866 38.89 -78.04 16.93
CA VAL A 866 38.78 -76.62 17.25
C VAL A 866 39.68 -75.84 16.31
N ARG A 867 39.12 -74.87 15.60
CA ARG A 867 39.87 -73.95 14.71
C ARG A 867 39.89 -72.56 15.30
N VAL A 868 41.07 -71.98 15.35
CA VAL A 868 41.33 -70.60 15.75
C VAL A 868 41.82 -69.85 14.51
N GLY A 869 40.97 -69.00 13.95
CA GLY A 869 41.34 -68.07 12.90
C GLY A 869 41.83 -66.76 13.50
N LEU A 870 43.00 -66.28 13.09
CA LEU A 870 43.59 -65.00 13.50
C LEU A 870 43.83 -64.15 12.24
N PRO A 871 43.54 -62.85 12.26
CA PRO A 871 43.66 -62.00 11.08
C PRO A 871 45.12 -61.67 10.74
N GLU A 872 45.43 -61.51 9.45
CA GLU A 872 46.67 -60.89 8.98
C GLU A 872 46.55 -59.38 9.22
N ARG A 873 47.16 -58.86 10.29
CA ARG A 873 47.27 -57.41 10.47
C ARG A 873 48.69 -56.97 10.14
N THR A 874 48.78 -56.06 9.16
CA THR A 874 50.00 -55.38 8.69
C THR A 874 50.64 -54.52 9.75
#